data_AF-A0A2E6ZKI2-F1
#
_entry.id   AF-A0A2E6ZKI2-F1
#
_cell.length_a   1.000
_cell.length_b   1.000
_cell.length_c   1.000
_cell.angle_alpha   90.00
_cell.angle_beta   90.00
_cell.angle_gamma   90.00
#
_symmetry.space_group_name_H-M   'P 1'
#
loop_
_entity.id
_entity.type
_entity.pdbx_description
1 polymer ?
#
loop_
_entity_poly.entity_id
_entity_poly.type
_entity_poly.pdbx_seq_one_letter_code
_entity_poly.pdbx_strand_id
1 'polypeptide(L)'
;MLKKLVDLLFVGLVIFALLGLGGCASGGGSAGLVTEPTTPPPSTTSTQPYQTIDPFTYTYDTVHGDISVTYSSGSYLDDSNFPKTDKYKIADYGFFQITTQGRHDGTSRNPQETQDAGPFLNAGVVHRADLNGDGHQDFYYEGFFEGDREDMPRSYLHAFLNDGNGHFVYSPELFAGGTSPCINYGDLDYKTDPNHECGFSRHFSRSLVADFNGDGIDDFLRPSILHLSNNGVIQNKSQSNLPSWMFAIDDNSETPNGAYTHDMYAGDIDNDGDLDVFGAWSHSDESLGPTNHNMGILINDGFGNFTTNWNFYKMPSPSEVGAEHILWNTTAAVGDFDNDGYVDVSVGWANPGQAKHYGFADTYENSSGAVFWNDGNMDWSKYWSELPTNYWGENGVANDMEVMDINNDGLLDIVLASTPADPYYDGRVIQLFLNNGNRTFSDVSEQYGSITKYTEGSGSGWWNGEGTLHILDFDNDGDLDIVDSVNGTYVLLNNGGSFELYDNFPNQGDCGGCRYFPIEIDGKWQYDFIGYTDERTYDSQTSTFFQVLDPPLMEMLNDVTTKPLGYADSIFKSTMLLNDLRHQSKGNNVFGKVVDHTNMLGYSYSNKNGFGLFISDFSGNNEGGVLGIDYEGKNIHAGLSYSTNNFVGFNKTKWYGTGSADLETDTVNFFWEYNYSLTDTWITKIGFGFSDVTVKEFTEQDSSFNVSVNEFDMLVGNIFADLSKIYVSNYGTTYITLGAEYYETREVDIIFSSRLNFTHKEDLYVGKFGLYHELNMFYFSAELDTEGREIYQLGFRLGF
;
A
#
# COMPACT_ATOMS: atom_id res chain seq x y z
N MET A 1 1.10 -53.31 0.09
CA MET A 1 -0.37 -53.51 0.01
C MET A 1 -0.94 -54.25 1.21
N LEU A 2 -0.55 -55.51 1.49
CA LEU A 2 -1.16 -56.29 2.59
C LEU A 2 -0.97 -55.69 4.00
N LYS A 3 0.12 -54.95 4.24
CA LYS A 3 0.39 -54.27 5.53
C LYS A 3 -0.47 -53.00 5.72
N LYS A 4 -0.61 -52.18 4.67
CA LYS A 4 -1.50 -50.99 4.67
C LYS A 4 -2.99 -51.35 4.81
N LEU A 5 -3.42 -52.50 4.29
CA LEU A 5 -4.80 -53.00 4.45
C LEU A 5 -5.11 -53.43 5.89
N VAL A 6 -4.10 -53.93 6.62
CA VAL A 6 -4.20 -54.30 8.04
C VAL A 6 -4.16 -53.07 8.94
N ASP A 7 -3.39 -52.04 8.57
CA ASP A 7 -3.34 -50.77 9.28
C ASP A 7 -4.67 -49.99 9.15
N LEU A 8 -5.34 -50.04 7.98
CA LEU A 8 -6.68 -49.44 7.77
C LEU A 8 -7.78 -50.12 8.60
N LEU A 9 -7.72 -51.45 8.72
CA LEU A 9 -8.60 -52.24 9.60
C LEU A 9 -8.36 -51.93 11.09
N PHE A 10 -7.14 -51.56 11.46
CA PHE A 10 -6.79 -51.14 12.82
C PHE A 10 -7.33 -49.75 13.17
N VAL A 11 -7.28 -48.80 12.23
CA VAL A 11 -7.86 -47.45 12.42
C VAL A 11 -9.39 -47.51 12.57
N GLY A 12 -10.07 -48.34 11.77
CA GLY A 12 -11.51 -48.58 11.91
C GLY A 12 -11.92 -49.22 13.25
N LEU A 13 -11.05 -50.04 13.84
CA LEU A 13 -11.26 -50.64 15.17
C LEU A 13 -11.01 -49.66 16.33
N VAL A 14 -10.12 -48.68 16.16
CA VAL A 14 -9.81 -47.66 17.18
C VAL A 14 -10.94 -46.63 17.31
N ILE A 15 -11.60 -46.27 16.20
CA ILE A 15 -12.78 -45.38 16.21
C ILE A 15 -13.97 -46.05 16.91
N PHE A 16 -14.12 -47.38 16.75
CA PHE A 16 -15.16 -48.16 17.43
C PHE A 16 -14.92 -48.30 18.95
N ALA A 17 -13.67 -48.17 19.42
CA ALA A 17 -13.32 -48.25 20.84
C ALA A 17 -13.48 -46.91 21.57
N LEU A 18 -13.35 -45.77 20.88
CA LEU A 18 -13.49 -44.43 21.47
C LEU A 18 -14.95 -44.01 21.68
N LEU A 19 -15.90 -44.58 20.94
CA LEU A 19 -17.34 -44.33 21.12
C LEU A 19 -18.02 -45.28 22.14
N GLY A 20 -17.25 -46.14 22.81
CA GLY A 20 -17.76 -47.21 23.68
C GLY A 20 -17.61 -47.00 25.19
N LEU A 21 -17.10 -45.86 25.67
CA LEU A 21 -16.91 -45.60 27.11
C LEU A 21 -17.43 -44.22 27.51
N GLY A 22 -18.68 -44.19 27.99
CA GLY A 22 -19.27 -42.96 28.53
C GLY A 22 -20.75 -43.07 28.87
N GLY A 23 -21.17 -44.12 29.57
CA GLY A 23 -22.52 -44.20 30.14
C GLY A 23 -22.47 -44.33 31.65
N CYS A 24 -22.93 -43.31 32.38
CA CYS A 24 -23.74 -43.46 33.60
C CYS A 24 -24.25 -42.11 34.16
N ALA A 25 -25.60 -42.01 34.25
CA ALA A 25 -26.45 -41.28 35.21
C ALA A 25 -26.26 -39.75 35.35
N SER A 26 -27.29 -38.90 35.44
CA SER A 26 -28.65 -39.02 36.00
C SER A 26 -29.53 -37.93 35.37
N GLY A 27 -30.83 -38.16 35.13
CA GLY A 27 -31.86 -37.71 36.06
C GLY A 27 -32.70 -36.59 35.42
N GLY A 28 -33.88 -36.94 34.90
CA GLY A 28 -34.79 -35.97 34.29
C GLY A 28 -35.45 -35.04 35.31
N GLY A 29 -35.64 -33.79 34.90
CA GLY A 29 -36.44 -32.78 35.59
C GLY A 29 -36.78 -31.63 34.65
N SER A 30 -38.07 -31.49 34.31
CA SER A 30 -38.64 -30.42 33.48
C SER A 30 -38.62 -29.09 34.23
N ALA A 31 -37.99 -28.05 33.66
CA ALA A 31 -38.27 -26.65 34.00
C ALA A 31 -37.79 -25.68 32.90
N GLY A 32 -38.73 -24.90 32.37
CA GLY A 32 -38.54 -23.50 31.92
C GLY A 32 -37.69 -23.24 30.68
N LEU A 33 -38.34 -22.78 29.60
CA LEU A 33 -37.73 -21.97 28.55
C LEU A 33 -37.03 -20.77 29.19
N VAL A 34 -35.70 -20.77 29.18
CA VAL A 34 -34.87 -19.58 29.36
C VAL A 34 -34.16 -19.36 28.03
N THR A 35 -34.55 -18.32 27.32
CA THR A 35 -33.81 -17.77 26.18
C THR A 35 -32.49 -17.25 26.71
N GLU A 36 -31.37 -17.93 26.39
CA GLU A 36 -30.07 -17.29 26.54
C GLU A 36 -29.96 -16.14 25.53
N PRO A 37 -29.44 -14.98 25.93
CA PRO A 37 -29.13 -13.92 24.99
C PRO A 37 -28.01 -14.42 24.07
N THR A 38 -28.27 -14.40 22.77
CA THR A 38 -27.23 -14.47 21.74
C THR A 38 -26.22 -13.38 22.03
N THR A 39 -25.10 -13.75 22.64
CA THR A 39 -23.92 -12.90 22.64
C THR A 39 -23.45 -12.86 21.19
N PRO A 40 -23.32 -11.67 20.58
CA PRO A 40 -22.64 -11.55 19.29
C PRO A 40 -21.25 -12.19 19.42
N PRO A 41 -20.67 -12.73 18.33
CA PRO A 41 -19.26 -13.11 18.36
C PRO A 41 -18.46 -11.93 18.92
N PRO A 42 -17.44 -12.16 19.75
CA PRO A 42 -16.65 -11.07 20.31
C PRO A 42 -16.14 -10.24 19.12
N SER A 43 -16.46 -8.94 19.12
CA SER A 43 -15.74 -8.02 18.25
C SER A 43 -14.28 -8.16 18.64
N THR A 44 -13.47 -8.73 17.77
CA THR A 44 -12.02 -8.62 17.85
C THR A 44 -11.72 -7.15 17.56
N THR A 45 -11.89 -6.31 18.58
CA THR A 45 -11.38 -4.95 18.53
C THR A 45 -9.88 -5.14 18.41
N SER A 46 -9.35 -4.91 17.21
CA SER A 46 -7.92 -4.98 16.96
C SER A 46 -7.23 -4.10 18.01
N THR A 47 -6.24 -4.66 18.70
CA THR A 47 -5.49 -3.91 19.71
C THR A 47 -4.56 -2.96 18.95
N GLN A 48 -4.56 -1.68 19.30
CA GLN A 48 -3.66 -0.69 18.72
C GLN A 48 -2.20 -1.15 18.90
N PRO A 49 -1.38 -1.19 17.83
CA PRO A 49 -0.02 -1.72 17.90
C PRO A 49 1.03 -0.67 18.32
N TYR A 50 0.73 0.62 18.19
CA TYR A 50 1.63 1.75 18.46
C TYR A 50 1.36 2.45 19.81
N GLN A 51 2.34 3.24 20.28
CA GLN A 51 2.24 4.04 21.50
C GLN A 51 1.03 5.00 21.47
N THR A 52 0.25 5.04 22.55
CA THR A 52 -0.81 6.05 22.70
C THR A 52 -0.25 7.35 23.27
N ILE A 53 -0.55 8.47 22.61
CA ILE A 53 -0.21 9.83 23.07
C ILE A 53 -1.42 10.41 23.80
N ASP A 54 -1.24 10.67 25.10
CA ASP A 54 -2.25 11.37 25.90
C ASP A 54 -2.45 12.80 25.35
N PRO A 55 -3.72 13.25 25.17
CA PRO A 55 -3.97 14.56 24.59
C PRO A 55 -3.36 15.71 25.37
N PHE A 56 -2.68 16.62 24.68
CA PHE A 56 -2.24 17.90 25.22
C PHE A 56 -2.67 19.05 24.31
N THR A 57 -3.11 20.15 24.93
CA THR A 57 -3.75 21.28 24.23
C THR A 57 -3.06 22.59 24.57
N TYR A 58 -2.78 23.38 23.54
CA TYR A 58 -2.41 24.79 23.66
C TYR A 58 -3.60 25.67 23.31
N THR A 59 -3.79 26.75 24.05
CA THR A 59 -4.84 27.74 23.79
C THR A 59 -4.19 29.10 23.57
N TYR A 60 -4.68 29.81 22.56
CA TYR A 60 -4.19 31.10 22.10
C TYR A 60 -5.35 32.09 22.12
N ASP A 61 -5.12 33.24 22.73
CA ASP A 61 -6.02 34.40 22.65
C ASP A 61 -5.58 35.20 21.44
N THR A 62 -6.33 35.07 20.34
CA THR A 62 -6.01 35.73 19.08
C THR A 62 -6.90 36.93 18.82
N VAL A 63 -6.54 37.76 17.84
CA VAL A 63 -7.42 38.85 17.37
C VAL A 63 -8.79 38.36 16.88
N HIS A 64 -8.93 37.07 16.56
CA HIS A 64 -10.17 36.41 16.10
C HIS A 64 -10.95 35.69 17.21
N GLY A 65 -10.41 35.65 18.44
CA GLY A 65 -10.96 34.92 19.59
C GLY A 65 -10.09 33.73 20.02
N ASP A 66 -10.64 32.90 20.90
CA ASP A 66 -9.92 31.75 21.45
C ASP A 66 -9.73 30.66 20.38
N ILE A 67 -8.47 30.27 20.17
CA ILE A 67 -8.08 29.17 19.30
C ILE A 67 -7.36 28.13 20.14
N SER A 68 -7.57 26.85 19.86
CA SER A 68 -6.81 25.78 20.50
C SER A 68 -6.26 24.78 19.49
N VAL A 69 -5.07 24.28 19.78
CA VAL A 69 -4.42 23.20 19.04
C VAL A 69 -4.20 22.04 19.99
N THR A 70 -4.72 20.88 19.66
CA THR A 70 -4.60 19.64 20.44
C THR A 70 -3.81 18.61 19.66
N TYR A 71 -2.86 17.97 20.33
CA TYR A 71 -2.06 16.87 19.81
C TYR A 71 -2.37 15.61 20.61
N SER A 72 -2.59 14.48 19.94
CA SER A 72 -2.91 13.19 20.57
C SER A 72 -2.68 12.03 19.60
N SER A 73 -2.95 10.79 20.03
CA SER A 73 -3.27 9.72 19.08
C SER A 73 -4.74 9.82 18.65
N GLY A 74 -5.03 9.38 17.43
CA GLY A 74 -6.38 9.26 16.88
C GLY A 74 -7.04 7.92 17.22
N SER A 75 -8.23 7.69 16.67
CA SER A 75 -8.89 6.38 16.78
C SER A 75 -8.23 5.38 15.84
N TYR A 76 -7.73 4.27 16.39
CA TYR A 76 -7.12 3.21 15.60
C TYR A 76 -8.12 2.56 14.64
N LEU A 77 -7.72 2.44 13.37
CA LEU A 77 -8.40 1.66 12.34
C LEU A 77 -7.39 0.68 11.73
N ASP A 78 -7.75 -0.60 11.64
CA ASP A 78 -6.91 -1.60 10.97
C ASP A 78 -6.97 -1.47 9.44
N ASP A 79 -6.03 -2.15 8.77
CA ASP A 79 -5.84 -2.10 7.31
C ASP A 79 -7.06 -2.57 6.48
N SER A 80 -8.05 -3.22 7.10
CA SER A 80 -9.28 -3.64 6.42
C SER A 80 -10.25 -2.50 6.17
N ASN A 81 -10.04 -1.35 6.81
CA ASN A 81 -10.86 -0.14 6.65
C ASN A 81 -10.45 0.71 5.45
N PHE A 82 -9.37 0.33 4.76
CA PHE A 82 -8.71 1.16 3.77
C PHE A 82 -8.54 0.42 2.43
N PRO A 83 -8.71 1.09 1.26
CA PRO A 83 -8.21 0.57 -0.01
C PRO A 83 -6.75 0.13 0.09
N LYS A 84 -6.44 -0.90 -0.70
CA LYS A 84 -5.10 -1.43 -0.90
C LYS A 84 -4.80 -1.37 -2.38
N THR A 85 -3.55 -1.12 -2.72
CA THR A 85 -3.08 -1.22 -4.10
C THR A 85 -2.30 -2.52 -4.28
N ASP A 86 -1.75 -2.69 -5.47
CA ASP A 86 -0.87 -3.81 -5.77
C ASP A 86 0.46 -3.75 -5.01
N LYS A 87 0.90 -2.56 -4.55
CA LYS A 87 2.16 -2.43 -3.81
C LYS A 87 2.07 -1.74 -2.46
N TYR A 88 0.89 -1.30 -2.01
CA TYR A 88 0.78 -0.58 -0.74
C TYR A 88 -0.53 -0.83 0.02
N LYS A 89 -0.46 -0.72 1.34
CA LYS A 89 -1.59 -0.70 2.29
C LYS A 89 -1.42 0.44 3.30
N ILE A 90 -2.51 0.82 3.95
CA ILE A 90 -2.46 1.72 5.10
C ILE A 90 -2.33 0.91 6.39
N ALA A 91 -1.43 1.34 7.26
CA ALA A 91 -1.22 0.80 8.60
C ALA A 91 -1.15 1.92 9.64
N ASP A 92 -1.24 1.55 10.92
CA ASP A 92 -1.06 2.44 12.06
C ASP A 92 -1.87 3.74 12.00
N TYR A 93 -3.07 3.67 11.43
CA TYR A 93 -3.93 4.84 11.28
C TYR A 93 -4.31 5.42 12.63
N GLY A 94 -3.96 6.69 12.84
CA GLY A 94 -4.19 7.39 14.09
C GLY A 94 -3.04 7.32 15.08
N PHE A 95 -1.81 7.00 14.65
CA PHE A 95 -0.65 7.07 15.54
C PHE A 95 -0.39 8.47 16.08
N PHE A 96 -0.63 9.48 15.26
CA PHE A 96 -0.57 10.90 15.62
C PHE A 96 -1.76 11.65 15.02
N GLN A 97 -2.28 12.63 15.75
CA GLN A 97 -3.43 13.43 15.38
C GLN A 97 -3.25 14.86 15.89
N ILE A 98 -3.58 15.82 15.01
CA ILE A 98 -3.55 17.25 15.31
C ILE A 98 -4.96 17.78 15.09
N THR A 99 -5.53 18.47 16.07
CA THR A 99 -6.84 19.11 15.97
C THR A 99 -6.74 20.59 16.28
N THR A 100 -7.06 21.43 15.31
CA THR A 100 -7.29 22.86 15.52
C THR A 100 -8.78 23.11 15.79
N GLN A 101 -9.07 24.02 16.71
CA GLN A 101 -10.43 24.45 17.04
C GLN A 101 -10.43 25.98 17.20
N GLY A 102 -11.39 26.65 16.59
CA GLY A 102 -11.45 28.11 16.49
C GLY A 102 -11.37 28.55 15.03
N ARG A 103 -11.53 29.85 14.78
CA ARG A 103 -11.57 30.40 13.42
C ARG A 103 -10.71 31.65 13.31
N HIS A 104 -10.21 31.88 12.10
CA HIS A 104 -9.66 33.16 11.67
C HIS A 104 -10.57 33.79 10.60
N ASP A 105 -10.41 35.10 10.37
CA ASP A 105 -11.25 35.87 9.44
C ASP A 105 -10.78 35.81 7.97
N GLY A 106 -9.79 34.95 7.68
CA GLY A 106 -9.10 34.89 6.40
C GLY A 106 -8.06 36.00 6.24
N THR A 107 -7.25 35.93 5.19
CA THR A 107 -6.25 36.97 4.90
C THR A 107 -6.02 37.13 3.40
N SER A 108 -5.66 38.36 3.00
CA SER A 108 -5.31 38.71 1.62
C SER A 108 -4.01 39.53 1.55
N ARG A 109 -3.18 39.45 2.61
CA ARG A 109 -1.88 40.13 2.69
C ARG A 109 -0.96 39.72 1.54
N ASN A 110 -1.01 38.44 1.14
CA ASN A 110 -0.42 37.95 -0.09
C ASN A 110 -1.55 37.69 -1.11
N PRO A 111 -1.66 38.49 -2.20
CA PRO A 111 -2.70 38.31 -3.20
C PRO A 111 -2.65 36.96 -3.93
N GLN A 112 -1.49 36.32 -4.00
CA GLN A 112 -1.28 35.01 -4.63
C GLN A 112 -1.67 33.85 -3.69
N GLU A 113 -1.64 34.09 -2.38
CA GLU A 113 -1.93 33.09 -1.32
C GLU A 113 -3.09 33.58 -0.44
N THR A 114 -4.19 34.01 -1.07
CA THR A 114 -5.38 34.47 -0.34
C THR A 114 -6.01 33.28 0.39
N GLN A 115 -6.29 33.45 1.68
CA GLN A 115 -6.91 32.43 2.53
C GLN A 115 -8.32 32.86 2.91
N ASP A 116 -9.29 31.97 2.72
CA ASP A 116 -10.66 32.17 3.16
C ASP A 116 -10.79 32.07 4.69
N ALA A 117 -11.87 32.63 5.24
CA ALA A 117 -12.16 32.51 6.67
C ALA A 117 -12.50 31.06 7.06
N GLY A 118 -11.77 30.50 8.00
CA GLY A 118 -11.90 29.09 8.39
C GLY A 118 -11.19 28.75 9.69
N PRO A 119 -11.12 27.46 10.05
CA PRO A 119 -10.13 26.99 11.02
C PRO A 119 -8.71 27.08 10.43
N PHE A 120 -7.70 27.18 11.30
CA PHE A 120 -6.31 27.01 10.87
C PHE A 120 -6.10 25.58 10.37
N LEU A 121 -5.47 25.44 9.21
CA LEU A 121 -5.23 24.16 8.55
C LEU A 121 -3.82 23.68 8.87
N ASN A 122 -3.66 22.40 9.17
CA ASN A 122 -2.34 21.80 9.32
C ASN A 122 -1.68 21.61 7.95
N ALA A 123 -0.43 22.06 7.81
CA ALA A 123 0.36 21.99 6.59
C ALA A 123 1.84 21.65 6.88
N GLY A 124 2.08 20.91 7.96
CA GLY A 124 3.43 20.50 8.36
C GLY A 124 4.07 19.48 7.41
N VAL A 125 5.36 19.26 7.63
CA VAL A 125 6.22 18.41 6.80
C VAL A 125 6.88 17.34 7.67
N VAL A 126 7.05 16.14 7.12
CA VAL A 126 7.84 15.07 7.74
C VAL A 126 9.23 15.09 7.12
N HIS A 127 10.25 15.15 7.97
CA HIS A 127 11.66 15.12 7.59
C HIS A 127 12.30 13.82 8.10
N ARG A 128 12.89 13.04 7.20
CA ARG A 128 13.69 11.85 7.57
C ARG A 128 14.85 12.26 8.45
N ALA A 129 15.16 11.43 9.44
CA ALA A 129 16.27 11.67 10.37
C ALA A 129 16.77 10.34 10.98
N ASP A 130 17.97 10.31 11.54
CA ASP A 130 18.39 9.39 12.59
C ASP A 130 18.57 10.18 13.89
N LEU A 131 17.62 10.04 14.82
CA LEU A 131 17.55 10.88 16.03
C LEU A 131 18.20 10.23 17.24
N ASN A 132 18.66 8.98 17.11
CA ASN A 132 19.20 8.21 18.23
C ASN A 132 20.48 7.41 17.88
N GLY A 133 20.91 7.43 16.62
CA GLY A 133 22.10 6.76 16.09
C GLY A 133 21.98 5.24 15.95
N ASP A 134 20.76 4.70 15.86
CA ASP A 134 20.52 3.25 15.74
C ASP A 134 20.45 2.75 14.29
N GLY A 135 20.47 3.66 13.31
CA GLY A 135 20.45 3.38 11.89
C GLY A 135 19.06 3.03 11.34
N HIS A 136 18.00 3.11 12.15
CA HIS A 136 16.62 3.15 11.66
C HIS A 136 16.25 4.58 11.27
N GLN A 137 15.40 4.74 10.25
CA GLN A 137 14.89 6.07 9.90
C GLN A 137 13.81 6.49 10.91
N ASP A 138 14.18 7.46 11.72
CA ASP A 138 13.31 8.28 12.55
C ASP A 138 12.75 9.45 11.71
N PHE A 139 11.95 10.32 12.33
CA PHE A 139 11.62 11.58 11.70
C PHE A 139 11.36 12.72 12.67
N TYR A 140 11.62 13.93 12.17
CA TYR A 140 10.98 15.14 12.68
C TYR A 140 9.68 15.40 11.93
N TYR A 141 8.63 15.74 12.66
CA TYR A 141 7.48 16.43 12.10
C TYR A 141 7.61 17.92 12.37
N GLU A 142 7.86 18.69 11.32
CA GLU A 142 7.85 20.14 11.35
C GLU A 142 6.41 20.64 11.26
N GLY A 143 5.85 21.02 12.41
CA GLY A 143 4.50 21.57 12.46
C GLY A 143 4.42 22.90 11.71
N PHE A 144 3.32 23.12 11.01
CA PHE A 144 3.02 24.38 10.34
C PHE A 144 1.50 24.54 10.15
N PHE A 145 1.00 25.78 10.21
CA PHE A 145 -0.44 26.06 10.07
C PHE A 145 -0.71 27.07 8.96
N GLU A 146 -1.64 26.79 8.07
CA GLU A 146 -2.18 27.79 7.13
C GLU A 146 -3.43 28.44 7.71
N GLY A 147 -3.61 29.74 7.44
CA GLY A 147 -4.75 30.50 7.90
C GLY A 147 -4.46 32.00 7.85
N ASP A 148 -4.91 32.73 8.86
CA ASP A 148 -4.50 34.13 9.00
C ASP A 148 -3.00 34.26 9.29
N ARG A 149 -2.37 35.29 8.70
CA ARG A 149 -0.92 35.55 8.81
C ARG A 149 -0.55 36.54 9.90
N GLU A 150 -1.51 37.22 10.53
CA GLU A 150 -1.24 38.22 11.58
C GLU A 150 -1.03 37.56 12.94
N ASP A 151 -1.76 36.48 13.23
CA ASP A 151 -1.78 35.87 14.56
C ASP A 151 -1.86 34.35 14.50
N MET A 152 -0.80 33.74 13.95
CA MET A 152 -0.71 32.30 13.79
C MET A 152 -0.52 31.58 15.14
N PRO A 153 -1.19 30.42 15.34
CA PRO A 153 -0.87 29.52 16.43
C PRO A 153 0.62 29.15 16.41
N ARG A 154 1.19 28.89 17.59
CA ARG A 154 2.57 28.41 17.66
C ARG A 154 2.69 27.05 16.95
N SER A 155 3.71 26.93 16.11
CA SER A 155 4.09 25.67 15.49
C SER A 155 5.25 25.02 16.25
N TYR A 156 5.29 23.69 16.26
CA TYR A 156 6.27 22.93 17.05
C TYR A 156 6.98 21.89 16.19
N LEU A 157 8.22 21.58 16.56
CA LEU A 157 8.98 20.46 16.02
C LEU A 157 8.74 19.22 16.91
N HIS A 158 8.24 18.16 16.31
CA HIS A 158 7.97 16.89 17.00
C HIS A 158 8.96 15.83 16.54
N ALA A 159 9.43 14.98 17.45
CA ALA A 159 10.36 13.89 17.13
C ALA A 159 9.66 12.55 17.30
N PHE A 160 9.91 11.63 16.37
CA PHE A 160 9.36 10.29 16.35
C PHE A 160 10.47 9.27 16.09
N LEU A 161 10.64 8.33 17.02
CA LEU A 161 11.62 7.26 16.92
C LEU A 161 10.99 6.02 16.29
N ASN A 162 11.65 5.42 15.29
CA ASN A 162 11.31 4.11 14.77
C ASN A 162 11.74 3.04 15.79
N ASP A 163 10.81 2.17 16.18
CA ASP A 163 11.08 1.14 17.20
C ASP A 163 11.77 -0.12 16.64
N GLY A 164 12.08 -0.14 15.35
CA GLY A 164 12.68 -1.26 14.61
C GLY A 164 11.71 -2.41 14.33
N ASN A 165 10.44 -2.30 14.71
CA ASN A 165 9.38 -3.27 14.46
C ASN A 165 8.30 -2.74 13.52
N GLY A 166 8.56 -1.60 12.86
CA GLY A 166 7.64 -0.95 11.93
C GLY A 166 6.67 0.03 12.59
N HIS A 167 6.97 0.50 13.82
CA HIS A 167 6.13 1.47 14.54
C HIS A 167 6.94 2.68 14.98
N PHE A 168 6.24 3.81 15.19
CA PHE A 168 6.86 5.04 15.69
C PHE A 168 6.45 5.36 17.14
N VAL A 169 7.41 5.88 17.89
CA VAL A 169 7.26 6.36 19.28
C VAL A 169 7.41 7.87 19.29
N TYR A 170 6.42 8.59 19.81
CA TYR A 170 6.50 10.04 19.98
C TYR A 170 7.44 10.38 21.15
N SER A 171 8.52 11.10 20.85
CA SER A 171 9.68 11.26 21.73
C SER A 171 10.08 12.73 21.97
N PRO A 172 9.20 13.56 22.56
CA PRO A 172 9.55 14.94 22.89
C PRO A 172 10.68 15.05 23.94
N GLU A 173 11.00 13.97 24.66
CA GLU A 173 12.10 13.88 25.62
C GLU A 173 13.50 14.03 25.00
N LEU A 174 13.64 13.86 23.69
CA LEU A 174 14.91 14.08 22.99
C LEU A 174 15.31 15.56 22.98
N PHE A 175 14.34 16.46 23.06
CA PHE A 175 14.59 17.89 23.13
C PHE A 175 14.94 18.34 24.54
N ALA A 176 15.82 19.32 24.65
CA ALA A 176 16.15 19.96 25.90
C ALA A 176 14.90 20.54 26.59
N GLY A 177 14.63 20.09 27.82
CA GLY A 177 13.41 20.44 28.56
C GLY A 177 12.31 19.39 28.50
N GLY A 178 12.46 18.37 27.64
CA GLY A 178 11.56 17.23 27.51
C GLY A 178 10.24 17.54 26.84
N THR A 179 10.23 18.55 25.97
CA THR A 179 9.04 19.04 25.25
C THR A 179 9.44 19.48 23.85
N SER A 180 8.56 19.26 22.86
CA SER A 180 8.72 19.78 21.51
C SER A 180 8.99 21.29 21.49
N PRO A 181 10.09 21.75 20.86
CA PRO A 181 10.43 23.16 20.80
C PRO A 181 9.50 23.88 19.82
N CYS A 182 9.22 25.13 20.15
CA CYS A 182 8.48 26.02 19.26
C CYS A 182 9.37 26.43 18.10
N ILE A 183 8.79 26.49 16.90
CA ILE A 183 9.48 26.87 15.68
C ILE A 183 8.78 27.98 14.91
N ASN A 184 7.52 28.33 15.17
CA ASN A 184 6.92 29.52 14.56
C ASN A 184 5.84 30.09 15.49
N TYR A 185 5.47 31.37 15.32
CA TYR A 185 4.50 32.05 16.16
C TYR A 185 3.99 33.36 15.55
N GLY A 186 2.76 33.75 15.90
CA GLY A 186 2.25 35.11 15.70
C GLY A 186 2.28 35.57 14.25
N ASP A 187 2.63 36.83 14.02
CA ASP A 187 2.69 37.40 12.67
C ASP A 187 3.77 36.73 11.83
N LEU A 188 3.42 36.21 10.66
CA LEU A 188 4.34 35.47 9.78
C LEU A 188 5.35 36.38 9.07
N ASP A 189 4.97 37.61 8.77
CA ASP A 189 5.71 38.50 7.88
C ASP A 189 6.47 39.59 8.66
N TYR A 190 5.90 40.06 9.78
CA TYR A 190 6.43 41.17 10.57
C TYR A 190 6.84 40.73 11.99
N LYS A 191 7.96 40.00 12.08
CA LYS A 191 8.51 39.58 13.37
C LYS A 191 9.04 40.78 14.17
N THR A 192 8.84 40.77 15.49
CA THR A 192 9.20 41.89 16.37
C THR A 192 10.18 41.56 17.49
N ASP A 193 10.41 40.27 17.77
CA ASP A 193 11.33 39.83 18.83
C ASP A 193 12.42 38.90 18.27
N PRO A 194 13.65 39.41 18.03
CA PRO A 194 14.75 38.61 17.50
C PRO A 194 15.26 37.54 18.45
N ASN A 195 14.86 37.57 19.73
CA ASN A 195 15.24 36.58 20.73
C ASN A 195 14.09 35.63 21.10
N HIS A 196 12.99 35.63 20.33
CA HIS A 196 11.87 34.78 20.63
C HIS A 196 12.25 33.29 20.52
N GLU A 197 11.74 32.46 21.44
CA GLU A 197 12.09 31.03 21.50
C GLU A 197 11.68 30.26 20.23
N CYS A 198 10.68 30.76 19.52
CA CYS A 198 10.18 30.19 18.26
C CYS A 198 10.92 30.70 17.02
N GLY A 199 12.08 31.34 17.16
CA GLY A 199 12.85 31.89 16.04
C GLY A 199 12.38 33.27 15.57
N PHE A 200 13.07 33.78 14.55
CA PHE A 200 12.89 35.11 13.95
C PHE A 200 12.87 35.06 12.41
N SER A 201 12.30 33.99 11.85
CA SER A 201 12.14 33.81 10.41
C SER A 201 10.85 34.47 9.95
N ARG A 202 10.85 35.07 8.77
CA ARG A 202 9.63 35.51 8.09
C ARG A 202 9.29 34.57 6.93
N HIS A 203 8.01 34.50 6.57
CA HIS A 203 7.48 33.69 5.45
C HIS A 203 7.73 32.17 5.56
N PHE A 204 7.17 31.42 4.62
CA PHE A 204 7.39 29.97 4.47
C PHE A 204 8.75 29.69 3.84
N SER A 205 9.59 29.01 4.57
CA SER A 205 10.93 28.55 4.17
C SER A 205 10.98 27.05 4.32
N ARG A 206 11.68 26.35 3.43
CA ARG A 206 12.04 24.95 3.65
C ARG A 206 13.09 24.84 4.76
N SER A 207 13.15 23.68 5.38
CA SER A 207 14.05 23.35 6.48
C SER A 207 15.00 22.24 6.07
N LEU A 208 16.10 22.09 6.79
CA LEU A 208 17.11 21.05 6.60
C LEU A 208 17.23 20.17 7.84
N VAL A 209 17.44 18.89 7.59
CA VAL A 209 17.77 17.89 8.60
C VAL A 209 19.03 17.17 8.17
N ALA A 210 20.06 17.24 9.01
CA ALA A 210 21.37 16.61 8.78
C ALA A 210 22.21 16.68 10.06
N ASP A 211 23.19 15.79 10.22
CA ASP A 211 24.20 15.85 11.29
C ASP A 211 25.22 16.98 11.03
N PHE A 212 24.91 18.21 11.44
CA PHE A 212 25.79 19.38 11.22
C PHE A 212 26.98 19.39 12.16
N ASN A 213 26.99 18.60 13.24
CA ASN A 213 28.05 18.61 14.24
C ASN A 213 28.85 17.31 14.33
N GLY A 214 28.56 16.35 13.44
CA GLY A 214 29.28 15.10 13.28
C GLY A 214 29.15 14.14 14.47
N ASP A 215 28.10 14.24 15.27
CA ASP A 215 27.88 13.37 16.46
C ASP A 215 27.06 12.11 16.17
N GLY A 216 26.64 11.92 14.92
CA GLY A 216 25.85 10.79 14.44
C GLY A 216 24.37 10.90 14.73
N ILE A 217 23.87 12.07 15.12
CA ILE A 217 22.45 12.36 15.32
C ILE A 217 22.08 13.54 14.43
N ASP A 218 20.97 13.40 13.69
CA ASP A 218 20.52 14.45 12.80
C ASP A 218 19.94 15.67 13.54
N ASP A 219 20.44 16.83 13.15
CA ASP A 219 20.06 18.15 13.65
C ASP A 219 18.93 18.75 12.80
N PHE A 220 18.33 19.85 13.27
CA PHE A 220 17.32 20.59 12.50
C PHE A 220 17.73 22.06 12.34
N LEU A 221 17.77 22.52 11.08
CA LEU A 221 18.08 23.90 10.71
C LEU A 221 16.98 24.48 9.84
N ARG A 222 16.60 25.71 10.13
CA ARG A 222 15.85 26.58 9.22
C ARG A 222 16.23 28.04 9.48
N PRO A 223 15.80 29.04 8.69
CA PRO A 223 16.22 30.41 8.93
C PRO A 223 15.94 30.81 10.39
N SER A 224 16.96 31.38 11.06
CA SER A 224 16.95 31.79 12.47
C SER A 224 16.70 30.69 13.53
N ILE A 225 16.61 29.41 13.14
CA ILE A 225 16.41 28.28 14.06
C ILE A 225 17.45 27.20 13.80
N LEU A 226 18.15 26.81 14.85
CA LEU A 226 19.10 25.71 14.84
C LEU A 226 18.92 24.88 16.11
N HIS A 227 18.57 23.62 15.95
CA HIS A 227 18.49 22.63 17.01
C HIS A 227 19.60 21.61 16.79
N LEU A 228 20.65 21.69 17.62
CA LEU A 228 21.81 20.79 17.55
C LEU A 228 21.74 19.72 18.64
N SER A 229 21.99 18.47 18.28
CA SER A 229 22.30 17.36 19.16
C SER A 229 23.54 17.66 20.00
N ASN A 230 23.56 17.10 21.21
CA ASN A 230 24.72 17.09 22.08
C ASN A 230 24.54 16.00 23.13
N ASN A 231 25.31 14.91 23.00
CA ASN A 231 25.22 13.74 23.88
C ASN A 231 23.79 13.17 23.94
N GLY A 232 23.13 13.04 22.78
CA GLY A 232 21.77 12.48 22.68
C GLY A 232 20.64 13.40 23.13
N VAL A 233 20.92 14.69 23.34
CA VAL A 233 19.89 15.71 23.65
C VAL A 233 19.97 16.84 22.63
N ILE A 234 18.86 17.14 21.98
CA ILE A 234 18.74 18.19 20.97
C ILE A 234 18.46 19.53 21.65
N GLN A 235 19.29 20.53 21.39
CA GLN A 235 19.29 21.84 22.05
C GLN A 235 19.13 22.96 21.04
N ASN A 236 18.31 23.97 21.36
CA ASN A 236 18.29 25.20 20.58
C ASN A 236 19.62 25.97 20.71
N LYS A 237 20.33 26.13 19.59
CA LYS A 237 21.62 26.83 19.44
C LYS A 237 21.55 28.04 18.51
N SER A 238 20.35 28.41 18.07
CA SER A 238 20.11 29.48 17.10
C SER A 238 20.90 30.77 17.40
N GLN A 239 20.80 31.28 18.63
CA GLN A 239 21.42 32.55 19.02
C GLN A 239 22.94 32.48 19.22
N SER A 240 23.49 31.30 19.47
CA SER A 240 24.92 31.12 19.73
C SER A 240 25.71 30.72 18.49
N ASN A 241 25.04 30.05 17.55
CA ASN A 241 25.69 29.32 16.46
C ASN A 241 25.28 29.82 15.06
N LEU A 242 24.17 30.56 14.91
CA LEU A 242 23.81 31.18 13.63
C LEU A 242 24.35 32.61 13.52
N PRO A 243 24.61 33.11 12.30
CA PRO A 243 25.07 34.47 12.07
C PRO A 243 24.11 35.54 12.59
N SER A 244 24.64 36.61 13.17
CA SER A 244 23.84 37.68 13.78
C SER A 244 22.92 38.42 12.80
N TRP A 245 23.23 38.42 11.50
CA TRP A 245 22.40 39.09 10.49
C TRP A 245 21.03 38.44 10.36
N MET A 246 20.86 37.16 10.75
CA MET A 246 19.56 36.48 10.74
C MET A 246 18.58 37.04 11.78
N PHE A 247 19.10 37.79 12.75
CA PHE A 247 18.36 38.37 13.86
C PHE A 247 18.34 39.91 13.79
N ALA A 248 18.76 40.49 12.67
CA ALA A 248 18.77 41.93 12.45
C ALA A 248 17.36 42.49 12.31
N ILE A 249 17.14 43.68 12.88
CA ILE A 249 15.88 44.43 12.79
C ILE A 249 16.10 45.64 11.88
N ASP A 250 15.17 45.90 10.97
CA ASP A 250 15.00 47.18 10.31
C ASP A 250 14.13 48.10 11.20
N ASP A 251 14.60 49.32 11.46
CA ASP A 251 13.91 50.32 12.27
C ASP A 251 12.60 50.81 11.63
N ASN A 252 12.36 50.51 10.34
CA ASN A 252 11.11 50.77 9.66
C ASN A 252 10.04 49.72 10.03
N SER A 253 8.95 50.17 10.65
CA SER A 253 7.85 49.27 11.02
C SER A 253 7.08 48.70 9.83
N GLU A 254 7.30 49.20 8.61
CA GLU A 254 6.66 48.72 7.38
C GLU A 254 7.52 47.71 6.61
N THR A 255 8.74 47.42 7.07
CA THR A 255 9.60 46.41 6.44
C THR A 255 9.42 45.06 7.13
N PRO A 256 9.21 43.97 6.36
CA PRO A 256 9.19 42.63 6.92
C PRO A 256 10.51 42.35 7.64
N ASN A 257 10.46 41.94 8.90
CA ASN A 257 11.65 41.65 9.71
C ASN A 257 11.86 40.15 9.83
N GLY A 258 13.12 39.73 9.88
CA GLY A 258 13.51 38.33 9.99
C GLY A 258 14.21 37.79 8.74
N ALA A 259 15.07 36.79 8.96
CA ALA A 259 15.71 36.08 7.87
C ALA A 259 14.66 35.30 7.05
N TYR A 260 14.90 35.20 5.75
CA TYR A 260 14.08 34.39 4.87
C TYR A 260 14.92 33.78 3.75
N THR A 261 14.57 32.56 3.38
CA THR A 261 14.96 31.97 2.10
C THR A 261 13.87 31.00 1.68
N HIS A 262 13.62 30.84 0.38
CA HIS A 262 12.62 29.88 -0.08
C HIS A 262 13.06 28.45 0.24
N ASP A 263 14.32 28.18 -0.07
CA ASP A 263 14.92 26.85 -0.02
C ASP A 263 16.39 26.94 0.41
N MET A 264 16.88 25.86 1.01
CA MET A 264 18.26 25.72 1.46
C MET A 264 18.77 24.35 1.06
N TYR A 265 20.07 24.24 0.82
CA TYR A 265 20.69 22.97 0.46
C TYR A 265 21.94 22.76 1.30
N ALA A 266 22.09 21.55 1.86
CA ALA A 266 23.26 21.18 2.65
C ALA A 266 24.28 20.40 1.81
N GLY A 267 25.57 20.64 2.04
CA GLY A 267 26.65 19.89 1.39
C GLY A 267 28.02 20.31 1.91
N ASP A 268 29.04 19.49 1.67
CA ASP A 268 30.45 19.80 2.02
C ASP A 268 31.04 20.77 0.98
N ILE A 269 30.66 22.06 1.07
CA ILE A 269 30.90 23.03 -0.01
C ILE A 269 32.35 23.50 -0.04
N ASP A 270 33.02 23.55 1.11
CA ASP A 270 34.43 23.92 1.21
C ASP A 270 35.41 22.73 1.27
N ASN A 271 34.88 21.49 1.22
CA ASN A 271 35.60 20.22 1.15
C ASN A 271 36.47 19.96 2.38
N ASP A 272 35.98 20.32 3.56
CA ASP A 272 36.61 20.07 4.86
C ASP A 272 35.97 18.90 5.65
N GLY A 273 34.87 18.36 5.13
CA GLY A 273 34.21 17.16 5.63
C GLY A 273 33.01 17.43 6.54
N ASP A 274 32.60 18.68 6.74
CA ASP A 274 31.34 19.01 7.38
C ASP A 274 30.33 19.70 6.45
N LEU A 275 29.05 19.69 6.85
CA LEU A 275 27.97 20.17 6.00
C LEU A 275 27.78 21.68 6.18
N ASP A 276 28.03 22.41 5.09
CA ASP A 276 27.68 23.80 4.89
C ASP A 276 26.24 23.94 4.39
N VAL A 277 25.70 25.17 4.39
CA VAL A 277 24.33 25.44 3.91
C VAL A 277 24.29 26.57 2.90
N PHE A 278 23.94 26.26 1.66
CA PHE A 278 23.61 27.27 0.66
C PHE A 278 22.18 27.80 0.84
N GLY A 279 21.94 29.08 0.54
CA GLY A 279 20.60 29.65 0.47
C GLY A 279 20.50 30.98 -0.27
N ALA A 280 19.25 31.33 -0.61
CA ALA A 280 18.82 32.58 -1.21
C ALA A 280 18.33 33.56 -0.13
N TRP A 281 19.24 34.25 0.54
CA TRP A 281 18.94 34.93 1.80
C TRP A 281 18.38 36.34 1.61
N SER A 282 17.28 36.61 2.27
CA SER A 282 16.76 37.95 2.51
C SER A 282 16.98 38.32 3.98
N HIS A 283 17.46 39.54 4.24
CA HIS A 283 17.81 40.00 5.59
C HIS A 283 17.62 41.52 5.76
N SER A 284 17.59 41.97 7.01
CA SER A 284 17.42 43.39 7.36
C SER A 284 18.74 44.11 7.71
N ASP A 285 19.90 43.44 7.58
CA ASP A 285 21.20 44.07 7.87
C ASP A 285 21.67 45.02 6.74
N GLU A 286 21.43 46.33 6.92
CA GLU A 286 21.86 47.37 5.96
C GLU A 286 23.38 47.39 5.72
N SER A 287 24.21 46.88 6.65
CA SER A 287 25.67 46.87 6.50
C SER A 287 26.16 45.90 5.43
N LEU A 288 25.33 44.91 5.08
CA LEU A 288 25.55 43.95 4.01
C LEU A 288 24.99 44.45 2.65
N GLY A 289 24.32 45.61 2.63
CA GLY A 289 23.71 46.25 1.46
C GLY A 289 22.19 46.04 1.38
N PRO A 290 21.50 46.62 0.38
CA PRO A 290 20.10 46.30 0.11
C PRO A 290 20.01 44.89 -0.45
N THR A 291 19.30 43.98 0.20
CA THR A 291 19.26 42.58 -0.23
C THR A 291 17.83 42.04 -0.24
N ASN A 292 17.43 41.59 -1.42
CA ASN A 292 16.29 40.71 -1.59
C ASN A 292 16.85 39.50 -2.32
N HIS A 293 16.91 38.35 -1.65
CA HIS A 293 17.35 37.06 -2.21
C HIS A 293 18.82 37.02 -2.67
N ASN A 294 19.75 37.35 -1.77
CA ASN A 294 21.18 37.20 -2.03
C ASN A 294 21.64 35.75 -1.85
N MET A 295 22.32 35.21 -2.86
CA MET A 295 23.01 33.93 -2.75
C MET A 295 24.16 34.00 -1.73
N GLY A 296 24.21 33.04 -0.82
CA GLY A 296 25.28 32.92 0.15
C GLY A 296 25.32 31.55 0.80
N ILE A 297 26.47 31.22 1.38
CA ILE A 297 26.71 29.96 2.07
C ILE A 297 26.96 30.23 3.54
N LEU A 298 26.30 29.47 4.40
CA LEU A 298 26.64 29.32 5.79
C LEU A 298 27.76 28.27 5.90
N ILE A 299 28.97 28.73 6.19
CA ILE A 299 30.14 27.88 6.36
C ILE A 299 30.16 27.35 7.79
N ASN A 300 30.09 26.03 7.92
CA ASN A 300 30.15 25.32 9.19
C ASN A 300 31.62 25.15 9.64
N ASP A 301 31.83 24.82 10.91
CA ASP A 301 33.17 24.61 11.49
C ASP A 301 33.35 23.19 12.03
N GLY A 302 32.49 22.27 11.61
CA GLY A 302 32.39 20.90 12.08
C GLY A 302 31.75 20.73 13.47
N PHE A 303 31.39 21.82 14.15
CA PHE A 303 30.69 21.78 15.45
C PHE A 303 29.32 22.47 15.40
N GLY A 304 28.81 22.72 14.19
CA GLY A 304 27.56 23.42 13.96
C GLY A 304 27.64 24.91 14.29
N ASN A 305 28.81 25.57 14.22
CA ASN A 305 28.90 27.03 14.28
C ASN A 305 29.05 27.60 12.87
N PHE A 306 28.11 28.46 12.47
CA PHE A 306 28.04 28.95 11.11
C PHE A 306 28.57 30.37 10.97
N THR A 307 29.41 30.59 9.96
CA THR A 307 29.80 31.91 9.43
C THR A 307 29.24 32.07 8.01
N THR A 308 29.33 33.25 7.39
CA THR A 308 28.71 33.46 6.06
C THR A 308 29.71 33.89 5.00
N ASN A 309 29.66 33.22 3.85
CA ASN A 309 30.34 33.60 2.63
C ASN A 309 29.35 34.15 1.59
N TRP A 310 29.57 35.38 1.13
CA TRP A 310 28.73 36.10 0.16
C TRP A 310 29.39 36.23 -1.23
N ASN A 311 30.42 35.44 -1.54
CA ASN A 311 31.17 35.51 -2.79
C ASN A 311 30.40 34.86 -3.95
N PHE A 312 29.23 35.42 -4.28
CA PHE A 312 28.39 35.03 -5.40
C PHE A 312 28.18 36.18 -6.38
N TYR A 313 27.63 35.86 -7.55
CA TYR A 313 27.18 36.87 -8.48
C TYR A 313 26.11 37.74 -7.81
N LYS A 314 26.35 39.06 -7.78
CA LYS A 314 25.45 40.01 -7.14
C LYS A 314 24.37 40.44 -8.12
N MET A 315 23.16 39.91 -7.93
CA MET A 315 22.00 40.31 -8.71
C MET A 315 21.75 41.82 -8.54
N PRO A 316 21.75 42.63 -9.62
CA PRO A 316 21.35 44.03 -9.55
C PRO A 316 19.85 44.14 -9.24
N SER A 317 19.39 45.31 -8.79
CA SER A 317 17.95 45.52 -8.60
C SER A 317 17.21 45.52 -9.95
N PRO A 318 15.91 45.15 -10.00
CA PRO A 318 15.14 45.15 -11.25
C PRO A 318 15.20 46.47 -12.01
N SER A 319 15.17 47.59 -11.27
CA SER A 319 15.23 48.93 -11.84
C SER A 319 16.55 49.27 -12.54
N GLU A 320 17.66 48.67 -12.10
CA GLU A 320 19.00 48.92 -12.67
C GLU A 320 19.19 48.22 -14.02
N VAL A 321 18.51 47.08 -14.22
CA VAL A 321 18.56 46.28 -15.46
C VAL A 321 17.31 46.39 -16.32
N GLY A 322 16.33 47.19 -15.89
CA GLY A 322 15.07 47.38 -16.60
C GLY A 322 14.19 46.12 -16.65
N ALA A 323 14.31 45.27 -15.62
CA ALA A 323 13.45 44.11 -15.42
C ALA A 323 12.14 44.52 -14.70
N GLU A 324 11.06 43.78 -14.95
CA GLU A 324 9.77 44.00 -14.28
C GLU A 324 9.75 43.37 -12.88
N HIS A 325 10.44 42.23 -12.74
CA HIS A 325 10.54 41.47 -11.51
C HIS A 325 11.99 41.10 -11.21
N ILE A 326 12.27 40.74 -9.95
CA ILE A 326 13.55 40.14 -9.58
C ILE A 326 13.63 38.73 -10.15
N LEU A 327 14.78 38.38 -10.75
CA LEU A 327 15.12 36.99 -11.04
C LEU A 327 15.54 36.37 -9.71
N TRP A 328 14.68 35.51 -9.18
CA TRP A 328 14.79 34.99 -7.83
C TRP A 328 15.15 33.52 -7.88
N ASN A 329 16.16 33.08 -7.14
CA ASN A 329 16.40 31.66 -6.92
C ASN A 329 15.46 31.10 -5.85
N THR A 330 14.60 30.19 -6.25
CA THR A 330 13.61 29.53 -5.38
C THR A 330 14.05 28.13 -4.98
N THR A 331 15.04 27.55 -5.63
CA THR A 331 15.61 26.24 -5.25
C THR A 331 17.06 26.15 -5.71
N ALA A 332 17.81 25.18 -5.19
CA ALA A 332 19.20 24.97 -5.50
C ALA A 332 19.62 23.51 -5.26
N ALA A 333 20.74 23.13 -5.86
CA ALA A 333 21.48 21.94 -5.49
C ALA A 333 22.99 22.20 -5.57
N VAL A 334 23.77 21.55 -4.72
CA VAL A 334 25.23 21.71 -4.65
C VAL A 334 25.92 20.41 -4.98
N GLY A 335 27.04 20.49 -5.70
CA GLY A 335 27.83 19.32 -6.09
C GLY A 335 29.03 19.72 -6.96
N ASP A 336 30.02 18.84 -7.06
CA ASP A 336 31.14 19.02 -8.00
C ASP A 336 30.68 18.60 -9.41
N PHE A 337 30.08 19.52 -10.16
CA PHE A 337 29.45 19.21 -11.44
C PHE A 337 30.47 18.99 -12.56
N ASP A 338 31.72 19.43 -12.42
CA ASP A 338 32.75 19.26 -13.45
C ASP A 338 33.96 18.41 -13.02
N ASN A 339 33.87 17.78 -11.85
CA ASN A 339 34.87 16.91 -11.25
C ASN A 339 36.24 17.60 -11.11
N ASP A 340 36.26 18.91 -10.81
CA ASP A 340 37.49 19.68 -10.60
C ASP A 340 37.96 19.69 -9.13
N GLY A 341 37.16 19.11 -8.23
CA GLY A 341 37.43 18.98 -6.80
C GLY A 341 36.90 20.14 -5.96
N TYR A 342 36.18 21.10 -6.57
CA TYR A 342 35.51 22.19 -5.90
C TYR A 342 34.00 22.10 -6.08
N VAL A 343 33.24 22.34 -5.00
CA VAL A 343 31.79 22.25 -5.08
C VAL A 343 31.21 23.47 -5.78
N ASP A 344 30.37 23.21 -6.77
CA ASP A 344 29.61 24.18 -7.54
C ASP A 344 28.17 24.28 -7.01
N VAL A 345 27.46 25.33 -7.47
CA VAL A 345 26.08 25.57 -7.04
C VAL A 345 25.17 25.76 -8.24
N SER A 346 24.21 24.87 -8.39
CA SER A 346 23.07 25.02 -9.30
C SER A 346 21.92 25.72 -8.59
N VAL A 347 21.25 26.65 -9.27
CA VAL A 347 20.05 27.33 -8.76
C VAL A 347 18.95 27.34 -9.81
N GLY A 348 17.71 27.23 -9.35
CA GLY A 348 16.50 27.34 -10.18
C GLY A 348 15.80 28.68 -10.00
N TRP A 349 15.29 29.25 -11.10
CA TRP A 349 14.67 30.58 -11.12
C TRP A 349 13.15 30.56 -10.97
N ALA A 350 12.63 31.51 -10.20
CA ALA A 350 11.34 32.14 -10.43
C ALA A 350 11.49 33.34 -11.38
N ASN A 351 10.46 33.58 -12.20
CA ASN A 351 10.44 34.60 -13.26
C ASN A 351 11.52 34.40 -14.35
N PRO A 352 11.63 33.22 -14.97
CA PRO A 352 12.61 32.92 -16.03
C PRO A 352 12.50 33.86 -17.24
N GLY A 353 11.33 34.47 -17.49
CA GLY A 353 11.18 35.53 -18.50
C GLY A 353 12.05 36.77 -18.24
N GLN A 354 12.55 36.96 -17.02
CA GLN A 354 13.47 38.04 -16.67
C GLN A 354 14.94 37.67 -16.89
N ALA A 355 15.28 36.39 -17.12
CA ALA A 355 16.66 35.88 -17.16
C ALA A 355 17.60 36.71 -18.04
N LYS A 356 17.11 37.15 -19.20
CA LYS A 356 17.83 38.01 -20.14
C LYS A 356 18.26 39.35 -19.57
N HIS A 357 17.44 39.98 -18.73
CA HIS A 357 17.77 41.25 -18.10
C HIS A 357 18.94 41.12 -17.12
N TYR A 358 19.11 39.94 -16.53
CA TYR A 358 20.15 39.64 -15.55
C TYR A 358 21.41 39.00 -16.15
N GLY A 359 21.40 38.70 -17.47
CA GLY A 359 22.54 38.11 -18.18
C GLY A 359 22.58 36.57 -18.19
N PHE A 360 21.42 35.92 -18.00
CA PHE A 360 21.29 34.45 -17.99
C PHE A 360 20.43 33.94 -19.15
N ALA A 361 20.59 34.53 -20.34
CA ALA A 361 19.86 34.13 -21.53
C ALA A 361 20.67 34.22 -22.84
N ASP A 362 21.98 34.05 -22.75
CA ASP A 362 22.89 34.01 -23.91
C ASP A 362 22.76 32.68 -24.67
N THR A 363 22.44 31.59 -23.97
CA THR A 363 22.25 30.23 -24.51
C THR A 363 20.76 29.86 -24.57
N TYR A 364 20.00 30.19 -23.54
CA TYR A 364 18.58 29.83 -23.39
C TYR A 364 17.71 31.03 -23.02
N GLU A 365 16.75 31.43 -23.86
CA GLU A 365 15.99 32.69 -23.71
C GLU A 365 15.22 32.83 -22.38
N ASN A 366 14.64 31.72 -21.90
CA ASN A 366 13.93 31.62 -20.62
C ASN A 366 14.60 30.53 -19.77
N SER A 367 15.91 30.65 -19.53
CA SER A 367 16.67 29.71 -18.72
C SER A 367 15.92 29.34 -17.43
N SER A 368 15.88 28.06 -17.09
CA SER A 368 15.27 27.58 -15.84
C SER A 368 16.14 27.86 -14.62
N GLY A 369 17.42 28.16 -14.81
CA GLY A 369 18.39 28.26 -13.74
C GLY A 369 19.81 28.57 -14.23
N ALA A 370 20.79 28.46 -13.35
CA ALA A 370 22.20 28.49 -13.72
C ALA A 370 23.04 27.66 -12.75
N VAL A 371 24.15 27.13 -13.26
CA VAL A 371 25.22 26.56 -12.44
C VAL A 371 26.31 27.60 -12.30
N PHE A 372 26.60 28.02 -11.08
CA PHE A 372 27.74 28.86 -10.76
C PHE A 372 28.93 27.97 -10.41
N TRP A 373 30.06 28.24 -11.06
CA TRP A 373 31.27 27.44 -10.92
C TRP A 373 32.18 28.04 -9.86
N ASN A 374 32.66 27.21 -8.92
CA ASN A 374 33.65 27.63 -7.94
C ASN A 374 35.00 27.88 -8.65
N ASP A 375 35.67 28.99 -8.35
CA ASP A 375 36.98 29.29 -8.94
C ASP A 375 38.17 28.64 -8.20
N GLY A 376 37.88 27.78 -7.23
CA GLY A 376 38.82 27.12 -6.33
C GLY A 376 39.23 27.95 -5.11
N ASN A 377 38.61 29.13 -4.92
CA ASN A 377 38.84 30.00 -3.75
C ASN A 377 37.53 30.35 -3.02
N MET A 378 36.50 29.51 -3.12
CA MET A 378 35.18 29.77 -2.53
C MET A 378 34.54 31.05 -3.07
N ASP A 379 34.61 31.21 -4.39
CA ASP A 379 34.09 32.36 -5.14
C ASP A 379 33.38 31.92 -6.42
N TRP A 380 32.05 32.09 -6.41
CA TRP A 380 31.10 31.75 -7.47
C TRP A 380 30.66 32.98 -8.27
N SER A 381 31.31 34.14 -8.07
CA SER A 381 30.89 35.41 -8.68
C SER A 381 31.30 35.61 -10.14
N LYS A 382 32.14 34.71 -10.69
CA LYS A 382 32.88 34.94 -11.94
C LYS A 382 32.40 34.11 -13.14
N TYR A 383 31.98 32.88 -12.91
CA TYR A 383 31.72 31.91 -13.97
C TYR A 383 30.38 31.21 -13.72
N TRP A 384 29.58 31.08 -14.76
CA TRP A 384 28.33 30.33 -14.72
C TRP A 384 27.98 29.73 -16.07
N SER A 385 27.09 28.75 -16.05
CA SER A 385 26.44 28.17 -17.22
C SER A 385 24.93 28.19 -17.04
N GLU A 386 24.20 28.52 -18.11
CA GLU A 386 22.74 28.52 -18.09
C GLU A 386 22.19 27.09 -18.14
N LEU A 387 21.16 26.81 -17.34
CA LEU A 387 20.37 25.59 -17.47
C LEU A 387 19.41 25.69 -18.68
N PRO A 388 18.94 24.57 -19.23
CA PRO A 388 17.95 24.58 -20.30
C PRO A 388 16.69 25.39 -19.95
N THR A 389 15.92 25.75 -20.98
CA THR A 389 14.69 26.55 -20.82
C THR A 389 13.70 25.87 -19.87
N ASN A 390 13.06 26.65 -19.00
CA ASN A 390 12.00 26.13 -18.13
C ASN A 390 10.84 25.56 -18.97
N TYR A 391 10.21 24.48 -18.49
CA TYR A 391 9.11 23.81 -19.18
C TYR A 391 7.95 24.77 -19.55
N TRP A 392 7.59 25.72 -18.68
CA TRP A 392 6.56 26.74 -18.96
C TRP A 392 7.12 28.01 -19.62
N GLY A 393 8.37 28.00 -20.08
CA GLY A 393 9.03 29.16 -20.66
C GLY A 393 9.05 30.33 -19.68
N GLU A 394 8.56 31.50 -20.11
CA GLU A 394 8.53 32.72 -19.29
C GLU A 394 7.67 32.60 -18.01
N ASN A 395 6.68 31.71 -18.01
CA ASN A 395 5.70 31.53 -16.93
C ASN A 395 6.13 30.48 -15.89
N GLY A 396 7.37 29.99 -15.98
CA GLY A 396 7.88 28.96 -15.08
C GLY A 396 8.26 29.48 -13.70
N VAL A 397 8.24 28.57 -12.73
CA VAL A 397 8.87 28.70 -11.42
C VAL A 397 9.56 27.38 -11.14
N ALA A 398 10.88 27.41 -10.98
CA ALA A 398 11.62 26.28 -10.43
C ALA A 398 11.21 26.10 -8.96
N ASN A 399 10.59 24.99 -8.60
CA ASN A 399 10.05 24.77 -7.26
C ASN A 399 11.02 23.99 -6.37
N ASP A 400 11.65 22.97 -6.93
CA ASP A 400 12.61 22.13 -6.21
C ASP A 400 13.68 21.57 -7.15
N MET A 401 14.84 21.20 -6.59
CA MET A 401 16.00 20.73 -7.33
C MET A 401 16.78 19.69 -6.55
N GLU A 402 17.15 18.62 -7.22
CA GLU A 402 18.02 17.57 -6.70
C GLU A 402 19.08 17.18 -7.72
N VAL A 403 20.08 16.41 -7.28
CA VAL A 403 21.17 15.90 -8.11
C VAL A 403 21.21 14.38 -8.11
N MET A 404 21.51 13.80 -9.27
CA MET A 404 21.76 12.37 -9.43
C MET A 404 22.61 12.13 -10.69
N ASP A 405 23.25 10.98 -10.81
CA ASP A 405 23.89 10.54 -12.07
C ASP A 405 22.88 9.71 -12.86
N ILE A 406 22.18 10.32 -13.82
CA ILE A 406 21.05 9.73 -14.54
C ILE A 406 21.52 8.63 -15.50
N ASN A 407 22.72 8.77 -16.05
CA ASN A 407 23.23 7.90 -17.11
C ASN A 407 24.42 7.01 -16.66
N ASN A 408 24.81 7.09 -15.38
CA ASN A 408 25.94 6.40 -14.76
C ASN A 408 27.29 6.71 -15.43
N ASP A 409 27.52 7.95 -15.87
CA ASP A 409 28.79 8.39 -16.48
C ASP A 409 29.80 9.01 -15.50
N GLY A 410 29.40 9.15 -14.23
CA GLY A 410 30.21 9.71 -13.14
C GLY A 410 30.18 11.24 -13.07
N LEU A 411 29.28 11.90 -13.79
CA LEU A 411 28.98 13.33 -13.65
C LEU A 411 27.62 13.49 -12.96
N LEU A 412 27.54 14.49 -12.08
CA LEU A 412 26.26 14.86 -11.49
C LEU A 412 25.39 15.56 -12.54
N ASP A 413 24.16 15.08 -12.69
CA ASP A 413 23.07 15.69 -13.45
C ASP A 413 22.10 16.40 -12.51
N ILE A 414 21.18 17.17 -13.08
CA ILE A 414 20.20 17.97 -12.33
C ILE A 414 18.78 17.49 -12.61
N VAL A 415 18.02 17.26 -11.54
CA VAL A 415 16.58 17.00 -11.55
C VAL A 415 15.89 18.27 -11.05
N LEU A 416 15.06 18.90 -11.89
CA LEU A 416 14.38 20.14 -11.54
C LEU A 416 12.86 19.96 -11.59
N ALA A 417 12.19 20.11 -10.45
CA ALA A 417 10.74 20.28 -10.43
C ALA A 417 10.37 21.73 -10.73
N SER A 418 9.44 21.92 -11.65
CA SER A 418 8.92 23.22 -12.03
C SER A 418 7.40 23.25 -11.90
N THR A 419 6.86 24.46 -11.77
CA THR A 419 5.43 24.77 -11.70
C THR A 419 5.13 26.09 -12.44
N PRO A 420 3.89 26.36 -12.92
CA PRO A 420 3.59 27.64 -13.52
C PRO A 420 3.31 28.73 -12.46
N ALA A 421 3.61 29.98 -12.81
CA ALA A 421 3.26 31.16 -12.02
C ALA A 421 1.80 31.61 -12.21
N ASP A 422 1.23 31.41 -13.40
CA ASP A 422 -0.18 31.67 -13.72
C ASP A 422 -0.76 30.54 -14.61
N PRO A 423 -1.80 29.80 -14.19
CA PRO A 423 -2.39 29.80 -12.84
C PRO A 423 -1.35 29.42 -11.77
N TYR A 424 -1.43 30.11 -10.61
CA TYR A 424 -0.42 30.00 -9.56
C TYR A 424 -0.37 28.58 -8.98
N TYR A 425 0.73 27.87 -9.24
CA TYR A 425 1.02 26.57 -8.66
C TYR A 425 0.01 25.46 -9.03
N ASP A 426 -0.53 25.55 -10.24
CA ASP A 426 -1.47 24.58 -10.80
C ASP A 426 -0.80 23.81 -11.94
N GLY A 427 -0.23 22.66 -11.59
CA GLY A 427 0.58 21.80 -12.44
C GLY A 427 2.01 21.65 -11.97
N ARG A 428 2.62 20.49 -12.24
CA ARG A 428 4.00 20.20 -11.88
C ARG A 428 4.68 19.30 -12.90
N VAL A 429 5.94 19.57 -13.21
CA VAL A 429 6.76 18.83 -14.17
C VAL A 429 8.18 18.69 -13.65
N ILE A 430 8.73 17.48 -13.79
CA ILE A 430 10.14 17.20 -13.52
C ILE A 430 10.93 17.30 -14.83
N GLN A 431 11.87 18.24 -14.90
CA GLN A 431 12.85 18.31 -15.97
C GLN A 431 14.15 17.62 -15.56
N LEU A 432 14.77 16.93 -16.52
CA LEU A 432 16.02 16.20 -16.36
C LEU A 432 17.09 16.87 -17.22
N PHE A 433 18.12 17.40 -16.59
CA PHE A 433 19.21 18.12 -17.25
C PHE A 433 20.51 17.33 -17.16
N LEU A 434 20.87 16.70 -18.28
CA LEU A 434 22.08 15.90 -18.41
C LEU A 434 23.31 16.79 -18.57
N ASN A 435 24.32 16.54 -17.73
CA ASN A 435 25.62 17.16 -17.77
C ASN A 435 26.44 16.60 -18.93
N ASN A 436 26.96 17.49 -19.80
CA ASN A 436 27.68 17.08 -21.00
C ASN A 436 29.20 16.95 -20.79
N GLY A 437 29.69 17.10 -19.55
CA GLY A 437 31.11 17.00 -19.18
C GLY A 437 31.97 18.16 -19.70
N ASN A 438 31.34 19.26 -20.11
CA ASN A 438 32.00 20.46 -20.65
C ASN A 438 31.39 21.74 -20.07
N ARG A 439 30.87 21.66 -18.83
CA ARG A 439 30.15 22.74 -18.13
C ARG A 439 28.89 23.21 -18.88
N THR A 440 28.21 22.32 -19.61
CA THR A 440 26.92 22.62 -20.26
C THR A 440 25.93 21.50 -19.97
N PHE A 441 24.64 21.83 -20.03
CA PHE A 441 23.55 20.91 -19.70
C PHE A 441 22.56 20.81 -20.88
N SER A 442 22.04 19.59 -21.08
CA SER A 442 21.07 19.25 -22.12
C SER A 442 19.77 18.78 -21.47
N ASP A 443 18.62 19.28 -21.91
CA ASP A 443 17.32 18.76 -21.46
C ASP A 443 17.06 17.40 -22.12
N VAL A 444 16.97 16.36 -21.29
CA VAL A 444 16.70 14.97 -21.71
C VAL A 444 15.34 14.47 -21.21
N SER A 445 14.50 15.36 -20.69
CA SER A 445 13.24 14.97 -20.02
C SER A 445 12.34 14.11 -20.91
N GLU A 446 12.14 14.51 -22.17
CA GLU A 446 11.34 13.74 -23.14
C GLU A 446 11.98 12.42 -23.58
N GLN A 447 13.31 12.29 -23.47
CA GLN A 447 14.05 11.07 -23.84
C GLN A 447 13.87 9.98 -22.79
N TYR A 448 13.73 10.34 -21.52
CA TYR A 448 13.77 9.41 -20.41
C TYR A 448 12.39 9.02 -19.85
N GLY A 449 11.28 9.72 -20.15
CA GLY A 449 9.95 9.27 -19.75
C GLY A 449 8.83 10.30 -19.92
N SER A 450 7.57 9.88 -19.69
CA SER A 450 6.40 10.76 -19.76
C SER A 450 6.26 11.60 -18.48
N ILE A 451 7.11 12.60 -18.33
CA ILE A 451 7.12 13.61 -17.25
C ILE A 451 5.90 14.54 -17.24
N THR A 452 4.98 14.40 -18.21
CA THR A 452 3.90 15.37 -18.45
C THR A 452 2.54 14.98 -17.86
N LYS A 453 2.42 13.84 -17.15
CA LYS A 453 1.12 13.38 -16.63
C LYS A 453 0.47 14.42 -15.70
N TYR A 454 1.28 15.09 -14.87
CA TYR A 454 0.83 16.08 -13.90
C TYR A 454 1.06 17.53 -14.35
N THR A 455 1.30 17.77 -15.65
CA THR A 455 1.46 19.12 -16.19
C THR A 455 0.26 20.02 -15.93
N GLU A 456 -0.95 19.46 -15.96
CA GLU A 456 -2.21 20.16 -15.63
C GLU A 456 -2.69 19.80 -14.20
N GLY A 457 -1.77 19.31 -13.37
CA GLY A 457 -2.06 18.85 -12.03
C GLY A 457 -2.63 17.43 -11.95
N SER A 458 -3.01 17.01 -10.75
CA SER A 458 -3.64 15.70 -10.51
C SER A 458 -5.12 15.62 -10.91
N GLY A 459 -5.68 16.70 -11.50
CA GLY A 459 -7.10 16.80 -11.86
C GLY A 459 -8.05 16.91 -10.65
N SER A 460 -7.50 16.95 -9.44
CA SER A 460 -8.21 17.24 -8.20
C SER A 460 -8.29 18.75 -7.97
N GLY A 461 -9.20 19.23 -7.12
CA GLY A 461 -9.26 20.64 -6.73
C GLY A 461 -8.10 21.11 -5.83
N TRP A 462 -7.04 20.30 -5.69
CA TRP A 462 -5.90 20.55 -4.82
C TRP A 462 -4.79 21.26 -5.56
N TRP A 463 -4.23 22.25 -4.86
CA TRP A 463 -2.97 22.90 -5.19
C TRP A 463 -1.86 21.84 -5.28
N ASN A 464 -1.15 21.74 -6.41
CA ASN A 464 -0.26 20.61 -6.71
C ASN A 464 1.09 21.01 -7.33
N GLY A 465 1.35 22.29 -7.54
CA GLY A 465 2.65 22.81 -7.97
C GLY A 465 3.73 22.75 -6.89
N GLU A 466 3.33 22.79 -5.61
CA GLU A 466 4.26 22.74 -4.46
C GLU A 466 4.52 21.30 -4.04
N GLY A 467 5.79 20.97 -3.83
CA GLY A 467 6.19 19.66 -3.31
C GLY A 467 7.70 19.47 -3.32
N THR A 468 8.14 18.39 -2.70
CA THR A 468 9.56 18.08 -2.51
C THR A 468 10.01 16.91 -3.36
N LEU A 469 11.15 17.04 -4.02
CA LEU A 469 11.84 15.95 -4.68
C LEU A 469 12.65 15.15 -3.66
N HIS A 470 12.76 13.85 -3.89
CA HIS A 470 13.64 12.97 -3.14
C HIS A 470 14.30 11.99 -4.10
N ILE A 471 15.63 11.88 -4.00
CA ILE A 471 16.42 10.87 -4.73
C ILE A 471 16.73 9.73 -3.76
N LEU A 472 16.19 8.54 -4.04
CA LEU A 472 16.33 7.35 -3.20
C LEU A 472 16.12 6.07 -4.02
N ASP A 473 16.69 4.95 -3.57
CA ASP A 473 16.42 3.62 -4.15
C ASP A 473 15.05 3.16 -3.63
N PHE A 474 14.01 3.37 -4.44
CA PHE A 474 12.62 3.22 -4.01
C PHE A 474 12.20 1.76 -4.00
N ASP A 475 12.64 0.95 -4.97
CA ASP A 475 12.25 -0.46 -5.08
C ASP A 475 13.35 -1.46 -4.68
N ASN A 476 14.43 -0.96 -4.07
CA ASN A 476 15.57 -1.71 -3.55
C ASN A 476 16.26 -2.57 -4.64
N ASP A 477 16.28 -2.09 -5.88
CA ASP A 477 16.96 -2.77 -7.00
C ASP A 477 18.42 -2.34 -7.17
N GLY A 478 18.83 -1.27 -6.47
CA GLY A 478 20.19 -0.75 -6.39
C GLY A 478 20.49 0.41 -7.33
N ASP A 479 19.53 0.90 -8.11
CA ASP A 479 19.62 2.22 -8.75
C ASP A 479 18.77 3.29 -8.01
N LEU A 480 19.01 4.56 -8.32
CA LEU A 480 18.31 5.68 -7.66
C LEU A 480 17.11 6.10 -8.49
N ASP A 481 15.98 6.25 -7.81
CA ASP A 481 14.70 6.73 -8.32
C ASP A 481 14.44 8.18 -7.92
N ILE A 482 13.39 8.76 -8.52
CA ILE A 482 12.92 10.10 -8.17
C ILE A 482 11.51 9.98 -7.58
N VAL A 483 11.36 10.33 -6.31
CA VAL A 483 10.07 10.44 -5.63
C VAL A 483 9.68 11.91 -5.59
N ASP A 484 8.49 12.24 -6.11
CA ASP A 484 7.94 13.61 -6.05
C ASP A 484 6.81 13.67 -5.02
N SER A 485 7.12 14.20 -3.85
CA SER A 485 6.19 14.34 -2.72
C SER A 485 5.31 15.56 -2.88
N VAL A 486 4.22 15.38 -3.63
CA VAL A 486 3.24 16.41 -3.98
C VAL A 486 1.84 15.97 -3.61
N ASN A 487 0.85 16.86 -3.82
CA ASN A 487 -0.55 16.45 -3.73
C ASN A 487 -0.91 15.48 -4.88
N GLY A 488 -0.83 14.17 -4.60
CA GLY A 488 -0.79 13.10 -5.59
C GLY A 488 0.63 12.59 -5.83
N THR A 489 1.37 12.30 -4.76
CA THR A 489 2.74 11.75 -4.79
C THR A 489 2.88 10.64 -5.83
N TYR A 490 3.97 10.68 -6.58
CA TYR A 490 4.33 9.68 -7.57
C TYR A 490 5.84 9.44 -7.57
N VAL A 491 6.25 8.35 -8.20
CA VAL A 491 7.64 7.92 -8.33
C VAL A 491 7.96 7.76 -9.81
N LEU A 492 9.14 8.19 -10.21
CA LEU A 492 9.77 7.87 -11.47
C LEU A 492 10.79 6.77 -11.21
N LEU A 493 10.41 5.54 -11.52
CA LEU A 493 11.21 4.32 -11.35
C LEU A 493 12.28 4.23 -12.43
N ASN A 494 13.54 4.29 -12.05
CA ASN A 494 14.65 4.10 -12.95
C ASN A 494 14.71 2.63 -13.38
N ASN A 495 14.93 2.42 -14.67
CA ASN A 495 14.98 1.09 -15.28
C ASN A 495 16.23 0.99 -16.17
N GLY A 496 17.38 1.37 -15.62
CA GLY A 496 18.65 1.40 -16.36
C GLY A 496 18.71 2.50 -17.43
N GLY A 497 18.29 3.71 -17.09
CA GLY A 497 18.37 4.89 -17.97
C GLY A 497 17.07 5.22 -18.72
N SER A 498 15.92 4.80 -18.17
CA SER A 498 14.60 5.33 -18.51
C SER A 498 13.72 5.27 -17.27
N PHE A 499 12.81 6.23 -17.12
CA PHE A 499 11.92 6.35 -15.98
C PHE A 499 10.51 5.86 -16.30
N GLU A 500 10.01 4.90 -15.52
CA GLU A 500 8.62 4.46 -15.51
C GLU A 500 7.86 5.17 -14.39
N LEU A 501 6.70 5.75 -14.71
CA LEU A 501 5.87 6.41 -13.70
C LEU A 501 5.10 5.38 -12.86
N TYR A 502 5.19 5.51 -11.54
CA TYR A 502 4.37 4.81 -10.55
C TYR A 502 3.61 5.78 -9.66
N ASP A 503 2.26 5.72 -9.65
CA ASP A 503 1.40 6.59 -8.84
C ASP A 503 0.24 5.84 -8.15
N ASN A 504 0.33 4.51 -8.05
CA ASN A 504 -0.76 3.67 -7.53
C ASN A 504 -0.68 3.49 -6.02
N PHE A 505 -0.88 4.58 -5.26
CA PHE A 505 -0.89 4.57 -3.80
C PHE A 505 -2.31 4.54 -3.18
N PRO A 506 -2.48 4.04 -1.93
CA PRO A 506 -3.79 3.94 -1.27
C PRO A 506 -4.45 5.28 -0.91
N ASN A 507 -5.46 5.70 -1.68
CA ASN A 507 -6.15 6.98 -1.47
C ASN A 507 -7.38 6.87 -0.51
N GLN A 508 -7.47 7.75 0.50
CA GLN A 508 -8.51 7.90 1.52
C GLN A 508 -9.46 9.09 1.31
N GLY A 509 -9.85 9.37 0.05
CA GLY A 509 -10.87 10.36 -0.27
C GLY A 509 -10.30 11.75 -0.54
N ASP A 510 -11.12 12.79 -0.35
CA ASP A 510 -10.82 14.13 -0.88
C ASP A 510 -9.45 14.65 -0.41
N CYS A 511 -9.06 14.51 0.86
CA CYS A 511 -7.66 14.73 1.28
C CYS A 511 -7.10 13.58 2.13
N GLY A 512 -7.28 12.36 1.65
CA GLY A 512 -6.76 11.19 2.33
C GLY A 512 -5.55 10.60 1.62
N GLY A 513 -4.34 11.01 2.00
CA GLY A 513 -3.14 10.74 1.20
C GLY A 513 -2.83 11.83 0.18
N CYS A 514 -3.12 13.09 0.55
CA CYS A 514 -2.77 14.28 -0.24
C CYS A 514 -1.29 14.23 -0.64
N ARG A 515 -0.38 14.26 0.33
CA ARG A 515 1.07 14.11 0.12
C ARG A 515 1.60 12.96 0.97
N TYR A 516 2.39 12.09 0.36
CA TYR A 516 3.16 11.07 1.08
C TYR A 516 4.60 11.54 1.25
N PHE A 517 5.09 11.42 2.47
CA PHE A 517 6.47 11.75 2.82
C PHE A 517 7.27 10.45 2.93
N PRO A 518 8.32 10.26 2.12
CA PRO A 518 9.07 9.02 2.11
C PRO A 518 9.79 8.84 3.44
N ILE A 519 9.64 7.66 4.04
CA ILE A 519 10.41 7.22 5.20
C ILE A 519 10.47 5.69 5.16
N GLU A 520 11.64 5.10 5.42
CA GLU A 520 11.74 3.65 5.49
C GLU A 520 11.31 3.17 6.88
N ILE A 521 10.21 2.42 6.96
CA ILE A 521 9.56 2.10 8.24
C ILE A 521 9.93 0.70 8.68
N ASP A 522 9.84 -0.28 7.79
CA ASP A 522 9.89 -1.69 8.18
C ASP A 522 11.06 -2.49 7.56
N GLY A 523 11.85 -1.86 6.70
CA GLY A 523 13.06 -2.35 6.06
C GLY A 523 12.80 -3.41 4.99
N LYS A 524 11.65 -3.40 4.32
CA LYS A 524 11.26 -4.44 3.36
C LYS A 524 10.87 -3.87 2.00
N TRP A 525 11.07 -4.73 1.00
CA TRP A 525 10.79 -4.59 -0.44
C TRP A 525 10.83 -3.20 -1.04
N GLN A 526 9.85 -2.34 -0.82
CA GLN A 526 9.79 -0.98 -1.37
C GLN A 526 9.73 0.07 -0.26
N TYR A 527 10.23 1.26 -0.58
CA TYR A 527 10.26 2.39 0.34
C TYR A 527 8.86 2.74 0.86
N ASP A 528 8.77 2.98 2.17
CA ASP A 528 7.51 3.30 2.87
C ASP A 528 7.23 4.81 2.93
N PHE A 529 6.06 5.19 3.47
CA PHE A 529 5.70 6.59 3.65
C PHE A 529 4.88 6.88 4.91
N ILE A 530 4.91 8.15 5.34
CA ILE A 530 3.88 8.73 6.20
C ILE A 530 2.90 9.54 5.35
N GLY A 531 1.61 9.34 5.61
CA GLY A 531 0.53 10.17 5.09
C GLY A 531 -0.38 10.68 6.21
N TYR A 532 -1.29 11.58 5.86
CA TYR A 532 -2.37 11.99 6.76
C TYR A 532 -3.67 12.22 6.01
N THR A 533 -4.78 12.11 6.73
CA THR A 533 -6.13 12.51 6.30
C THR A 533 -6.49 13.85 6.93
N ASP A 534 -7.29 14.64 6.23
CA ASP A 534 -7.79 15.93 6.71
C ASP A 534 -9.33 15.92 6.82
N GLU A 535 -9.84 16.09 8.04
CA GLU A 535 -11.27 16.23 8.32
C GLU A 535 -11.58 17.66 8.76
N ARG A 536 -12.46 18.35 8.03
CA ARG A 536 -12.78 19.77 8.27
C ARG A 536 -14.24 19.96 8.64
N THR A 537 -14.46 20.75 9.68
CA THR A 537 -15.79 21.28 10.04
C THR A 537 -15.83 22.78 9.84
N TYR A 538 -16.89 23.44 10.30
CA TYR A 538 -16.96 24.90 10.25
C TYR A 538 -15.88 25.56 11.10
N ASP A 539 -15.53 25.03 12.27
CA ASP A 539 -14.63 25.69 13.23
C ASP A 539 -13.52 24.77 13.75
N SER A 540 -13.31 23.63 13.11
CA SER A 540 -12.23 22.72 13.44
C SER A 540 -11.61 22.06 12.20
N GLN A 541 -10.34 21.71 12.30
CA GLN A 541 -9.64 20.84 11.34
C GLN A 541 -8.89 19.77 12.12
N THR A 542 -9.00 18.52 11.70
CA THR A 542 -8.32 17.37 12.30
C THR A 542 -7.49 16.68 11.23
N SER A 543 -6.18 16.63 11.43
CA SER A 543 -5.26 15.83 10.62
C SER A 543 -4.92 14.53 11.35
N THR A 544 -5.15 13.38 10.73
CA THR A 544 -4.87 12.05 11.31
C THR A 544 -3.81 11.32 10.49
N PHE A 545 -2.67 11.02 11.12
CA PHE A 545 -1.52 10.43 10.46
C PHE A 545 -1.60 8.90 10.41
N PHE A 546 -0.99 8.32 9.38
CA PHE A 546 -0.94 6.88 9.14
C PHE A 546 0.33 6.52 8.35
N GLN A 547 0.68 5.24 8.38
CA GLN A 547 1.76 4.68 7.57
C GLN A 547 1.20 4.13 6.26
N VAL A 548 1.97 4.26 5.18
CA VAL A 548 1.73 3.59 3.90
C VAL A 548 2.85 2.58 3.74
N LEU A 549 2.51 1.31 3.97
CA LEU A 549 3.47 0.22 3.99
C LEU A 549 3.37 -0.63 2.74
N ASP A 550 4.51 -1.05 2.24
CA ASP A 550 4.55 -2.08 1.22
C ASP A 550 4.06 -3.44 1.79
N PRO A 551 3.23 -4.22 1.06
CA PRO A 551 2.79 -5.52 1.52
C PRO A 551 3.87 -6.56 1.22
N PRO A 552 3.97 -7.62 2.04
CA PRO A 552 5.01 -8.62 1.86
C PRO A 552 4.89 -9.32 0.50
N LEU A 553 5.85 -9.07 -0.40
CA LEU A 553 5.95 -9.67 -1.75
C LEU A 553 5.72 -11.19 -1.73
N MET A 554 6.17 -11.87 -0.68
CA MET A 554 6.00 -13.32 -0.52
C MET A 554 4.53 -13.74 -0.37
N GLU A 555 3.68 -12.94 0.26
CA GLU A 555 2.25 -13.25 0.36
C GLU A 555 1.55 -13.02 -0.98
N MET A 556 1.93 -11.97 -1.71
CA MET A 556 1.41 -11.69 -3.05
C MET A 556 1.86 -12.74 -4.06
N LEU A 557 3.13 -13.11 -4.05
CA LEU A 557 3.68 -14.21 -4.86
C LEU A 557 3.00 -15.53 -4.51
N ASN A 558 2.74 -15.80 -3.23
CA ASN A 558 1.99 -16.98 -2.81
C ASN A 558 0.58 -16.97 -3.39
N ASP A 559 -0.12 -15.84 -3.37
CA ASP A 559 -1.44 -15.71 -3.99
C ASP A 559 -1.38 -15.99 -5.50
N VAL A 560 -0.40 -15.46 -6.24
CA VAL A 560 -0.23 -15.74 -7.68
C VAL A 560 0.10 -17.21 -7.93
N THR A 561 1.05 -17.77 -7.18
CA THR A 561 1.55 -19.14 -7.39
C THR A 561 0.54 -20.21 -6.99
N THR A 562 -0.47 -19.86 -6.20
CA THR A 562 -1.55 -20.77 -5.77
C THR A 562 -2.89 -20.49 -6.46
N LYS A 563 -2.96 -19.59 -7.45
CA LYS A 563 -4.21 -19.28 -8.18
C LYS A 563 -4.97 -20.51 -8.72
N PRO A 564 -4.31 -21.58 -9.20
CA PRO A 564 -5.03 -22.77 -9.64
C PRO A 564 -5.77 -23.54 -8.53
N LEU A 565 -5.47 -23.32 -7.24
CA LEU A 565 -5.98 -24.10 -6.10
C LEU A 565 -7.52 -24.13 -6.05
N GLY A 566 -8.19 -22.98 -6.02
CA GLY A 566 -9.66 -22.94 -5.91
C GLY A 566 -10.39 -23.64 -7.06
N TYR A 567 -9.81 -23.59 -8.27
CA TYR A 567 -10.34 -24.30 -9.44
C TYR A 567 -10.11 -25.82 -9.32
N ALA A 568 -8.91 -26.24 -8.92
CA ALA A 568 -8.58 -27.65 -8.71
C ALA A 568 -9.48 -28.30 -7.64
N ASP A 569 -9.73 -27.61 -6.52
CA ASP A 569 -10.65 -28.04 -5.45
C ASP A 569 -12.09 -28.16 -5.96
N SER A 570 -12.54 -27.20 -6.77
CA SER A 570 -13.87 -27.21 -7.37
C SER A 570 -14.04 -28.41 -8.32
N ILE A 571 -13.02 -28.71 -9.13
CA ILE A 571 -12.98 -29.89 -10.01
C ILE A 571 -13.00 -31.17 -9.19
N PHE A 572 -12.16 -31.29 -8.17
CA PHE A 572 -12.14 -32.44 -7.27
C PHE A 572 -13.52 -32.70 -6.66
N LYS A 573 -14.17 -31.68 -6.09
CA LYS A 573 -15.51 -31.79 -5.51
C LYS A 573 -16.57 -32.14 -6.55
N SER A 574 -16.45 -31.64 -7.79
CA SER A 574 -17.39 -31.95 -8.87
C SER A 574 -17.44 -33.45 -9.20
N THR A 575 -16.33 -34.19 -9.05
CA THR A 575 -16.29 -35.65 -9.30
C THR A 575 -17.23 -36.43 -8.38
N MET A 576 -17.52 -35.87 -7.21
CA MET A 576 -18.35 -36.50 -6.20
C MET A 576 -19.85 -36.39 -6.52
N LEU A 577 -20.26 -35.46 -7.40
CA LEU A 577 -21.64 -35.32 -7.88
C LEU A 577 -22.21 -36.66 -8.40
N LEU A 578 -21.33 -37.42 -9.06
CA LEU A 578 -21.65 -38.66 -9.76
C LEU A 578 -21.43 -39.92 -8.93
N ASN A 579 -20.88 -39.83 -7.71
CA ASN A 579 -20.54 -41.03 -6.95
C ASN A 579 -21.78 -41.86 -6.57
N ASP A 580 -22.94 -41.24 -6.37
CA ASP A 580 -24.17 -41.98 -6.08
C ASP A 580 -24.80 -42.63 -7.33
N LEU A 581 -24.31 -42.34 -8.56
CA LEU A 581 -24.81 -43.00 -9.78
C LEU A 581 -24.67 -44.51 -9.72
N ARG A 582 -23.76 -45.03 -8.89
CA ARG A 582 -23.67 -46.45 -8.53
C ARG A 582 -24.97 -47.01 -7.94
N HIS A 583 -25.75 -46.22 -7.21
CA HIS A 583 -27.06 -46.67 -6.70
C HIS A 583 -28.14 -46.55 -7.75
N GLN A 584 -28.09 -45.49 -8.58
CA GLN A 584 -29.09 -45.25 -9.61
C GLN A 584 -28.93 -46.13 -10.85
N SER A 585 -27.73 -46.67 -11.12
CA SER A 585 -27.48 -47.62 -12.20
C SER A 585 -28.18 -48.97 -11.99
N LYS A 586 -28.66 -49.27 -10.76
CA LYS A 586 -29.24 -50.58 -10.46
C LYS A 586 -30.66 -50.75 -10.96
N GLY A 587 -30.87 -51.82 -11.72
CA GLY A 587 -32.18 -52.24 -12.18
C GLY A 587 -32.83 -51.27 -13.15
N ASN A 588 -34.10 -51.53 -13.45
CA ASN A 588 -34.87 -50.71 -14.38
C ASN A 588 -35.55 -49.58 -13.63
N ASN A 589 -35.06 -48.34 -13.77
CA ASN A 589 -35.64 -47.21 -13.07
C ASN A 589 -35.50 -45.88 -13.83
N VAL A 590 -36.43 -44.95 -13.56
CA VAL A 590 -36.33 -43.53 -13.91
C VAL A 590 -36.19 -42.76 -12.60
N PHE A 591 -35.27 -41.80 -12.54
CA PHE A 591 -35.02 -41.04 -11.32
C PHE A 591 -34.80 -39.56 -11.60
N GLY A 592 -35.26 -38.72 -10.68
CA GLY A 592 -34.86 -37.33 -10.53
C GLY A 592 -34.10 -37.16 -9.21
N LYS A 593 -32.93 -36.53 -9.26
CA LYS A 593 -32.03 -36.31 -8.13
C LYS A 593 -31.67 -34.82 -8.04
N VAL A 594 -31.53 -34.28 -6.84
CA VAL A 594 -30.97 -32.96 -6.59
C VAL A 594 -29.77 -33.10 -5.65
N VAL A 595 -28.64 -32.52 -6.03
CA VAL A 595 -27.40 -32.43 -5.23
C VAL A 595 -26.79 -31.05 -5.45
N ASP A 596 -26.49 -30.30 -4.39
CA ASP A 596 -25.83 -28.99 -4.47
C ASP A 596 -26.43 -28.06 -5.54
N HIS A 597 -27.76 -27.93 -5.53
CA HIS A 597 -28.53 -27.13 -6.50
C HIS A 597 -28.41 -27.59 -7.98
N THR A 598 -27.83 -28.76 -8.22
CA THR A 598 -27.79 -29.45 -9.51
C THR A 598 -28.93 -30.46 -9.57
N ASN A 599 -29.77 -30.35 -10.60
CA ASN A 599 -30.86 -31.29 -10.88
C ASN A 599 -30.37 -32.33 -11.88
N MET A 600 -30.56 -33.61 -11.58
CA MET A 600 -30.25 -34.72 -12.49
C MET A 600 -31.52 -35.49 -12.81
N LEU A 601 -31.71 -35.84 -14.09
CA LEU A 601 -32.76 -36.72 -14.56
C LEU A 601 -32.12 -37.89 -15.30
N GLY A 602 -32.44 -39.12 -14.91
CA GLY A 602 -31.80 -40.29 -15.50
C GLY A 602 -32.71 -41.49 -15.66
N TYR A 603 -32.22 -42.41 -16.48
CA TYR A 603 -32.82 -43.71 -16.78
C TYR A 603 -31.75 -44.78 -16.68
N SER A 604 -32.06 -45.87 -15.97
CA SER A 604 -31.26 -47.09 -15.98
C SER A 604 -32.07 -48.28 -16.46
N TYR A 605 -31.41 -49.16 -17.21
CA TYR A 605 -31.90 -50.44 -17.67
C TYR A 605 -30.90 -51.54 -17.29
N SER A 606 -31.38 -52.65 -16.71
CA SER A 606 -30.59 -53.86 -16.48
C SER A 606 -31.30 -55.09 -17.03
N ASN A 607 -30.56 -55.95 -17.72
CA ASN A 607 -31.09 -57.20 -18.25
C ASN A 607 -31.04 -58.35 -17.23
N LYS A 608 -31.67 -59.48 -17.56
CA LYS A 608 -31.72 -60.67 -16.68
C LYS A 608 -30.36 -61.31 -16.37
N ASN A 609 -29.33 -60.99 -17.15
CA ASN A 609 -27.96 -61.48 -16.95
C ASN A 609 -27.11 -60.50 -16.13
N GLY A 610 -27.70 -59.41 -15.64
CA GLY A 610 -27.04 -58.42 -14.79
C GLY A 610 -26.34 -57.29 -15.55
N PHE A 611 -26.32 -57.27 -16.89
CA PHE A 611 -25.71 -56.16 -17.62
C PHE A 611 -26.71 -55.01 -17.80
N GLY A 612 -26.26 -53.79 -17.50
CA GLY A 612 -27.05 -52.58 -17.60
C GLY A 612 -26.43 -51.45 -18.40
N LEU A 613 -27.28 -50.49 -18.75
CA LEU A 613 -26.98 -49.23 -19.42
C LEU A 613 -27.73 -48.14 -18.65
N PHE A 614 -27.02 -47.08 -18.26
CA PHE A 614 -27.61 -45.91 -17.64
C PHE A 614 -27.21 -44.63 -18.38
N ILE A 615 -28.16 -43.70 -18.44
CA ILE A 615 -27.99 -42.38 -19.01
C ILE A 615 -28.62 -41.36 -18.09
N SER A 616 -27.95 -40.22 -17.90
CA SER A 616 -28.51 -39.09 -17.15
C SER A 616 -28.09 -37.77 -17.76
N ASP A 617 -28.97 -36.79 -17.65
CA ASP A 617 -28.73 -35.39 -17.96
C ASP A 617 -28.79 -34.60 -16.65
N PHE A 618 -27.97 -33.58 -16.49
CA PHE A 618 -27.99 -32.73 -15.31
C PHE A 618 -27.79 -31.25 -15.64
N SER A 619 -28.45 -30.38 -14.87
CA SER A 619 -28.52 -28.93 -15.08
C SER A 619 -28.64 -28.16 -13.75
N GLY A 620 -28.23 -26.89 -13.74
CA GLY A 620 -28.19 -26.05 -12.53
C GLY A 620 -26.80 -25.47 -12.34
N ASN A 621 -26.21 -25.66 -11.16
CA ASN A 621 -24.83 -25.25 -10.92
C ASN A 621 -23.79 -26.06 -11.72
N ASN A 622 -24.17 -27.27 -12.14
CA ASN A 622 -23.41 -28.13 -13.03
C ASN A 622 -24.31 -28.50 -14.21
N GLU A 623 -23.77 -28.46 -15.43
CA GLU A 623 -24.48 -28.77 -16.67
C GLU A 623 -23.73 -29.84 -17.46
N GLY A 624 -24.41 -30.92 -17.82
CA GLY A 624 -23.76 -32.00 -18.56
C GLY A 624 -24.57 -33.29 -18.59
N GLY A 625 -23.89 -34.38 -18.92
CA GLY A 625 -24.54 -35.67 -19.07
C GLY A 625 -23.61 -36.84 -18.79
N VAL A 626 -24.21 -37.99 -18.50
CA VAL A 626 -23.51 -39.25 -18.23
C VAL A 626 -24.07 -40.35 -19.11
N LEU A 627 -23.18 -41.16 -19.67
CA LEU A 627 -23.48 -42.43 -20.32
C LEU A 627 -22.63 -43.52 -19.68
N GLY A 628 -23.25 -44.57 -19.18
CA GLY A 628 -22.51 -45.64 -18.52
C GLY A 628 -23.10 -47.02 -18.71
N ILE A 629 -22.25 -48.01 -18.48
CA ILE A 629 -22.58 -49.42 -18.46
C ILE A 629 -22.24 -49.99 -17.09
N ASP A 630 -23.04 -50.95 -16.63
CA ASP A 630 -22.81 -51.64 -15.37
C ASP A 630 -23.06 -53.14 -15.47
N TYR A 631 -22.55 -53.86 -14.48
CA TYR A 631 -22.78 -55.28 -14.28
C TYR A 631 -23.14 -55.55 -12.81
N GLU A 632 -24.34 -56.07 -12.58
CA GLU A 632 -24.84 -56.51 -11.29
C GLU A 632 -24.91 -58.05 -11.24
N GLY A 633 -23.95 -58.65 -10.52
CA GLY A 633 -23.94 -60.05 -10.13
C GLY A 633 -24.46 -60.25 -8.70
N LYS A 634 -24.43 -61.50 -8.21
CA LYS A 634 -25.03 -61.86 -6.90
C LYS A 634 -24.51 -61.02 -5.72
N ASN A 635 -23.20 -60.77 -5.67
CA ASN A 635 -22.55 -59.99 -4.59
C ASN A 635 -21.67 -58.87 -5.15
N ILE A 636 -21.60 -58.68 -6.46
CA ILE A 636 -20.67 -57.74 -7.09
C ILE A 636 -21.48 -56.79 -7.96
N HIS A 637 -21.19 -55.50 -7.88
CA HIS A 637 -21.69 -54.52 -8.81
C HIS A 637 -20.55 -53.61 -9.25
N ALA A 638 -20.37 -53.44 -10.55
CA ALA A 638 -19.29 -52.65 -11.10
C ALA A 638 -19.77 -51.91 -12.35
N GLY A 639 -19.22 -50.73 -12.59
CA GLY A 639 -19.63 -49.90 -13.73
C GLY A 639 -18.50 -49.05 -14.27
N LEU A 640 -18.70 -48.65 -15.53
CA LEU A 640 -17.85 -47.73 -16.26
C LEU A 640 -18.76 -46.68 -16.92
N SER A 641 -18.47 -45.40 -16.72
CA SER A 641 -19.20 -44.32 -17.36
C SER A 641 -18.28 -43.22 -17.89
N TYR A 642 -18.80 -42.51 -18.87
CA TYR A 642 -18.24 -41.27 -19.37
C TYR A 642 -19.21 -40.13 -19.05
N SER A 643 -18.69 -39.02 -18.55
CA SER A 643 -19.47 -37.83 -18.23
C SER A 643 -18.80 -36.56 -18.74
N THR A 644 -19.63 -35.61 -19.13
CA THR A 644 -19.24 -34.22 -19.41
C THR A 644 -19.83 -33.35 -18.32
N ASN A 645 -19.11 -32.32 -17.87
CA ASN A 645 -19.60 -31.39 -16.85
C ASN A 645 -19.02 -29.99 -17.06
N ASN A 646 -19.91 -29.00 -17.14
CA ASN A 646 -19.64 -27.57 -17.22
C ASN A 646 -20.16 -26.86 -15.97
N PHE A 647 -19.32 -26.06 -15.32
CA PHE A 647 -19.69 -25.31 -14.12
C PHE A 647 -18.75 -24.12 -13.91
N VAL A 648 -19.12 -23.19 -13.02
CA VAL A 648 -18.28 -22.06 -12.65
C VAL A 648 -17.44 -22.40 -11.42
N GLY A 649 -16.13 -22.33 -11.54
CA GLY A 649 -15.18 -22.42 -10.43
C GLY A 649 -14.82 -21.04 -9.88
N PHE A 650 -14.42 -20.99 -8.62
CA PHE A 650 -14.00 -19.75 -7.96
C PHE A 650 -12.67 -19.95 -7.25
N ASN A 651 -11.83 -18.93 -7.26
CA ASN A 651 -10.61 -18.88 -6.45
C ASN A 651 -10.53 -17.55 -5.69
N LYS A 652 -10.39 -17.61 -4.37
CA LYS A 652 -10.30 -16.42 -3.52
C LYS A 652 -8.87 -16.21 -3.06
N THR A 653 -8.30 -15.05 -3.38
CA THR A 653 -6.97 -14.60 -2.95
C THR A 653 -7.08 -13.42 -1.99
N LYS A 654 -6.03 -13.16 -1.20
CA LYS A 654 -5.99 -12.04 -0.25
C LYS A 654 -5.77 -10.71 -0.97
N TRP A 655 -4.89 -10.70 -1.98
CA TRP A 655 -4.43 -9.49 -2.67
C TRP A 655 -5.10 -9.23 -4.01
N TYR A 656 -5.50 -10.28 -4.74
CA TYR A 656 -6.06 -10.14 -6.10
C TYR A 656 -7.58 -10.32 -6.19
N GLY A 657 -8.25 -10.41 -5.03
CA GLY A 657 -9.70 -10.61 -4.94
C GLY A 657 -10.15 -12.03 -5.27
N THR A 658 -11.42 -12.18 -5.66
CA THR A 658 -12.02 -13.47 -6.03
C THR A 658 -12.10 -13.56 -7.55
N GLY A 659 -11.37 -14.51 -8.13
CA GLY A 659 -11.48 -14.86 -9.55
C GLY A 659 -12.57 -15.90 -9.80
N SER A 660 -13.11 -15.89 -11.01
CA SER A 660 -14.07 -16.87 -11.52
C SER A 660 -13.59 -17.47 -12.85
N ALA A 661 -13.96 -18.70 -13.15
CA ALA A 661 -13.70 -19.30 -14.46
C ALA A 661 -14.79 -20.32 -14.84
N ASP A 662 -15.14 -20.34 -16.12
CA ASP A 662 -15.94 -21.44 -16.70
C ASP A 662 -15.05 -22.68 -16.85
N LEU A 663 -15.42 -23.76 -16.18
CA LEU A 663 -14.69 -25.02 -16.17
C LEU A 663 -15.46 -26.07 -16.97
N GLU A 664 -14.77 -26.70 -17.91
CA GLU A 664 -15.27 -27.82 -18.71
C GLU A 664 -14.43 -29.07 -18.42
N THR A 665 -15.12 -30.17 -18.07
CA THR A 665 -14.48 -31.43 -17.69
C THR A 665 -15.07 -32.62 -18.43
N ASP A 666 -14.18 -33.49 -18.90
CA ASP A 666 -14.49 -34.82 -19.42
C ASP A 666 -14.03 -35.85 -18.39
N THR A 667 -14.87 -36.79 -17.99
CA THR A 667 -14.49 -37.77 -16.97
C THR A 667 -14.83 -39.20 -17.37
N VAL A 668 -13.86 -40.10 -17.22
CA VAL A 668 -14.07 -41.55 -17.25
C VAL A 668 -14.13 -42.05 -15.81
N ASN A 669 -15.29 -42.55 -15.40
CA ASN A 669 -15.54 -43.03 -14.05
C ASN A 669 -15.62 -44.56 -14.03
N PHE A 670 -14.95 -45.18 -13.07
CA PHE A 670 -15.05 -46.60 -12.78
C PHE A 670 -15.43 -46.79 -11.31
N PHE A 671 -16.30 -47.77 -11.03
CA PHE A 671 -16.52 -48.22 -9.67
C PHE A 671 -16.64 -49.74 -9.59
N TRP A 672 -16.35 -50.27 -8.41
CA TRP A 672 -16.55 -51.66 -8.04
C TRP A 672 -17.01 -51.73 -6.58
N GLU A 673 -18.11 -52.43 -6.31
CA GLU A 673 -18.63 -52.70 -4.97
C GLU A 673 -18.89 -54.18 -4.74
N TYR A 674 -18.65 -54.62 -3.50
CA TYR A 674 -19.02 -55.92 -2.98
C TYR A 674 -20.12 -55.79 -1.94
N ASN A 675 -21.22 -56.51 -2.17
CA ASN A 675 -22.40 -56.53 -1.32
C ASN A 675 -22.39 -57.79 -0.43
N TYR A 676 -22.49 -57.63 0.88
CA TYR A 676 -22.52 -58.72 1.86
C TYR A 676 -23.68 -58.57 2.85
N SER A 677 -24.50 -59.61 2.98
CA SER A 677 -25.56 -59.66 4.00
C SER A 677 -24.99 -60.22 5.31
N LEU A 678 -24.87 -59.37 6.32
CA LEU A 678 -24.46 -59.76 7.68
C LEU A 678 -25.56 -60.59 8.36
N THR A 679 -26.82 -60.20 8.14
CA THR A 679 -28.04 -60.90 8.55
C THR A 679 -29.14 -60.62 7.52
N ASP A 680 -30.32 -61.21 7.68
CA ASP A 680 -31.50 -60.91 6.84
C ASP A 680 -31.95 -59.44 6.88
N THR A 681 -31.44 -58.64 7.83
CA THR A 681 -31.83 -57.23 8.02
C THR A 681 -30.66 -56.26 8.03
N TRP A 682 -29.43 -56.73 7.87
CA TRP A 682 -28.22 -55.89 7.84
C TRP A 682 -27.40 -56.22 6.60
N ILE A 683 -27.15 -55.20 5.78
CA ILE A 683 -26.34 -55.30 4.56
C ILE A 683 -25.15 -54.36 4.73
N THR A 684 -23.97 -54.82 4.32
CA THR A 684 -22.80 -53.97 4.16
C THR A 684 -22.36 -53.96 2.70
N LYS A 685 -21.91 -52.80 2.24
CA LYS A 685 -21.28 -52.62 0.94
C LYS A 685 -19.89 -52.06 1.15
N ILE A 686 -18.91 -52.59 0.43
CA ILE A 686 -17.55 -52.04 0.44
C ILE A 686 -17.08 -52.00 -1.00
N GLY A 687 -16.47 -50.89 -1.40
CA GLY A 687 -16.01 -50.73 -2.76
C GLY A 687 -14.94 -49.67 -2.92
N PHE A 688 -14.54 -49.48 -4.18
CA PHE A 688 -13.61 -48.47 -4.61
C PHE A 688 -14.01 -47.95 -5.99
N GLY A 689 -13.53 -46.77 -6.34
CA GLY A 689 -13.71 -46.17 -7.64
C GLY A 689 -12.53 -45.30 -8.04
N PHE A 690 -12.50 -44.96 -9.31
CA PHE A 690 -11.52 -44.06 -9.92
C PHE A 690 -12.20 -43.18 -10.96
N SER A 691 -11.86 -41.90 -10.96
CA SER A 691 -12.30 -40.91 -11.93
C SER A 691 -11.07 -40.30 -12.59
N ASP A 692 -10.92 -40.53 -13.89
CA ASP A 692 -9.89 -39.91 -14.72
C ASP A 692 -10.53 -38.70 -15.41
N VAL A 693 -10.15 -37.50 -14.96
CA VAL A 693 -10.78 -36.22 -15.32
C VAL A 693 -9.83 -35.45 -16.23
N THR A 694 -10.21 -35.19 -17.47
CA THR A 694 -9.53 -34.22 -18.34
C THR A 694 -10.21 -32.87 -18.19
N VAL A 695 -9.45 -31.87 -17.76
CA VAL A 695 -9.89 -30.50 -17.53
C VAL A 695 -9.44 -29.64 -18.70
N LYS A 696 -10.37 -29.03 -19.43
CA LYS A 696 -10.05 -28.17 -20.58
C LYS A 696 -9.31 -26.90 -20.16
N GLU A 697 -8.57 -26.30 -21.09
CA GLU A 697 -7.93 -25.01 -20.84
C GLU A 697 -8.98 -23.94 -20.49
N PHE A 698 -8.64 -23.07 -19.54
CA PHE A 698 -9.53 -21.99 -19.11
C PHE A 698 -8.74 -20.75 -18.72
N THR A 699 -9.42 -19.62 -18.65
CA THR A 699 -8.82 -18.35 -18.20
C THR A 699 -9.70 -17.74 -17.11
N GLU A 700 -9.07 -17.40 -15.99
CA GLU A 700 -9.69 -16.70 -14.89
C GLU A 700 -10.17 -15.30 -15.32
N GLN A 701 -11.25 -14.84 -14.71
CA GLN A 701 -11.88 -13.55 -14.90
C GLN A 701 -12.19 -12.92 -13.54
N ASP A 702 -12.49 -11.63 -13.53
CA ASP A 702 -12.95 -10.85 -12.36
C ASP A 702 -11.95 -10.63 -11.21
N SER A 703 -10.73 -11.17 -11.30
CA SER A 703 -9.64 -10.83 -10.37
C SER A 703 -8.78 -9.67 -10.91
N SER A 704 -8.05 -8.96 -10.04
CA SER A 704 -7.14 -7.89 -10.49
C SER A 704 -5.91 -8.41 -11.26
N PHE A 705 -5.62 -9.71 -11.16
CA PHE A 705 -4.57 -10.40 -11.92
C PHE A 705 -5.05 -11.77 -12.42
N ASN A 706 -5.57 -11.82 -13.64
CA ASN A 706 -6.13 -13.05 -14.21
C ASN A 706 -5.05 -13.97 -14.80
N VAL A 707 -5.21 -15.28 -14.60
CA VAL A 707 -4.29 -16.30 -15.13
C VAL A 707 -4.97 -17.25 -16.12
N SER A 708 -4.22 -17.69 -17.14
CA SER A 708 -4.64 -18.76 -18.05
C SER A 708 -4.05 -20.09 -17.59
N VAL A 709 -4.89 -21.11 -17.45
CA VAL A 709 -4.52 -22.45 -17.02
C VAL A 709 -4.62 -23.40 -18.23
N ASN A 710 -3.55 -24.16 -18.48
CA ASN A 710 -3.51 -25.12 -19.59
C ASN A 710 -4.38 -26.35 -19.29
N GLU A 711 -4.79 -27.09 -20.34
CA GLU A 711 -5.43 -28.40 -20.18
C GLU A 711 -4.57 -29.33 -19.31
N PHE A 712 -5.18 -30.03 -18.36
CA PHE A 712 -4.51 -31.00 -17.49
C PHE A 712 -5.43 -32.18 -17.11
N ASP A 713 -4.82 -33.29 -16.69
CA ASP A 713 -5.54 -34.49 -16.25
C ASP A 713 -5.43 -34.68 -14.73
N MET A 714 -6.56 -34.95 -14.07
CA MET A 714 -6.66 -35.23 -12.64
C MET A 714 -7.21 -36.64 -12.41
N LEU A 715 -6.47 -37.47 -11.66
CA LEU A 715 -6.91 -38.80 -11.26
C LEU A 715 -7.39 -38.78 -9.80
N VAL A 716 -8.68 -39.04 -9.59
CA VAL A 716 -9.31 -39.14 -8.28
C VAL A 716 -9.59 -40.60 -7.97
N GLY A 717 -9.12 -41.10 -6.83
CA GLY A 717 -9.45 -42.42 -6.31
C GLY A 717 -10.36 -42.30 -5.10
N ASN A 718 -11.31 -43.22 -4.94
CA ASN A 718 -12.12 -43.29 -3.73
C ASN A 718 -12.30 -44.72 -3.21
N ILE A 719 -12.44 -44.84 -1.90
CA ILE A 719 -12.89 -46.07 -1.23
C ILE A 719 -14.11 -45.74 -0.38
N PHE A 720 -15.05 -46.66 -0.31
CA PHE A 720 -16.30 -46.45 0.42
C PHE A 720 -16.77 -47.70 1.14
N ALA A 721 -17.47 -47.49 2.25
CA ALA A 721 -18.10 -48.54 3.03
C ALA A 721 -19.45 -48.07 3.58
N ASP A 722 -20.50 -48.82 3.27
CA ASP A 722 -21.86 -48.58 3.73
C ASP A 722 -22.32 -49.70 4.67
N LEU A 723 -23.06 -49.33 5.70
CA LEU A 723 -23.80 -50.23 6.58
C LEU A 723 -25.27 -49.82 6.59
N SER A 724 -26.12 -50.67 6.02
CA SER A 724 -27.55 -50.42 5.91
C SER A 724 -28.36 -51.38 6.79
N LYS A 725 -29.33 -50.83 7.54
CA LYS A 725 -30.36 -51.57 8.26
C LYS A 725 -31.67 -51.55 7.48
N ILE A 726 -32.27 -52.73 7.29
CA ILE A 726 -33.54 -52.91 6.58
C ILE A 726 -34.69 -52.99 7.58
N TYR A 727 -35.75 -52.23 7.32
CA TYR A 727 -37.03 -52.28 8.03
C TYR A 727 -38.16 -52.55 7.02
N VAL A 728 -38.82 -53.69 7.16
CA VAL A 728 -39.95 -54.08 6.32
C VAL A 728 -41.26 -53.78 7.06
N SER A 729 -42.17 -53.06 6.42
CA SER A 729 -43.48 -52.70 6.97
C SER A 729 -44.59 -52.86 5.93
N ASN A 730 -45.85 -52.73 6.36
CA ASN A 730 -47.00 -52.68 5.43
C ASN A 730 -46.97 -51.45 4.51
N TYR A 731 -46.13 -50.46 4.81
CA TYR A 731 -45.97 -49.23 4.04
C TYR A 731 -44.73 -49.23 3.15
N GLY A 732 -44.07 -50.39 2.98
CA GLY A 732 -42.87 -50.51 2.15
C GLY A 732 -41.62 -50.92 2.93
N THR A 733 -40.48 -50.86 2.26
CA THR A 733 -39.17 -51.23 2.81
C THR A 733 -38.31 -49.98 2.99
N THR A 734 -37.85 -49.73 4.21
CA THR A 734 -36.95 -48.63 4.55
C THR A 734 -35.54 -49.15 4.80
N TYR A 735 -34.55 -48.44 4.27
CA TYR A 735 -33.14 -48.64 4.49
C TYR A 735 -32.61 -47.39 5.20
N ILE A 736 -31.95 -47.60 6.33
CA ILE A 736 -31.18 -46.56 7.02
C ILE A 736 -29.72 -46.92 6.83
N THR A 737 -28.95 -46.03 6.23
CA THR A 737 -27.55 -46.26 5.85
C THR A 737 -26.64 -45.31 6.60
N LEU A 738 -25.56 -45.86 7.16
CA LEU A 738 -24.38 -45.12 7.58
C LEU A 738 -23.26 -45.44 6.60
N GLY A 739 -22.73 -44.42 5.94
CA GLY A 739 -21.64 -44.54 4.97
C GLY A 739 -20.39 -43.81 5.43
N ALA A 740 -19.24 -44.29 4.98
CA ALA A 740 -17.97 -43.61 5.12
C ALA A 740 -17.19 -43.74 3.81
N GLU A 741 -16.67 -42.63 3.31
CA GLU A 741 -15.91 -42.56 2.07
C GLU A 741 -14.60 -41.80 2.30
N TYR A 742 -13.55 -42.23 1.58
CA TYR A 742 -12.27 -41.54 1.52
C TYR A 742 -11.91 -41.31 0.07
N TYR A 743 -11.56 -40.07 -0.26
CA TYR A 743 -11.14 -39.62 -1.58
C TYR A 743 -9.69 -39.16 -1.50
N GLU A 744 -8.92 -39.42 -2.55
CA GLU A 744 -7.55 -38.93 -2.72
C GLU A 744 -7.32 -38.61 -4.19
N THR A 745 -6.70 -37.46 -4.47
CA THR A 745 -6.16 -37.16 -5.80
C THR A 745 -4.71 -37.62 -5.89
N ARG A 746 -4.33 -38.14 -7.06
CA ARG A 746 -2.91 -38.27 -7.38
C ARG A 746 -2.36 -36.86 -7.58
N GLU A 747 -1.16 -36.64 -7.04
CA GLU A 747 -0.40 -35.40 -7.25
C GLU A 747 -0.37 -35.02 -8.73
N VAL A 748 -0.85 -33.82 -9.03
CA VAL A 748 -0.98 -33.27 -10.39
C VAL A 748 -0.27 -31.94 -10.48
N ASP A 749 0.53 -31.78 -11.54
CA ASP A 749 1.21 -30.53 -11.87
C ASP A 749 0.35 -29.74 -12.87
N ILE A 750 -0.13 -28.57 -12.46
CA ILE A 750 -0.98 -27.68 -13.24
C ILE A 750 -0.13 -26.53 -13.77
N ILE A 751 0.04 -26.48 -15.09
CA ILE A 751 0.80 -25.43 -15.77
C ILE A 751 -0.12 -24.26 -16.09
N PHE A 752 0.29 -23.05 -15.72
CA PHE A 752 -0.46 -21.82 -15.94
C PHE A 752 0.46 -20.65 -16.31
N SER A 753 -0.13 -19.58 -16.86
CA SER A 753 0.57 -18.35 -17.28
C SER A 753 1.84 -18.64 -18.08
N SER A 754 1.72 -19.54 -19.07
CA SER A 754 2.75 -20.02 -19.99
C SER A 754 3.90 -20.86 -19.41
N ARG A 755 4.32 -20.67 -18.15
CA ARG A 755 5.50 -21.33 -17.56
C ARG A 755 5.45 -21.62 -16.06
N LEU A 756 4.42 -21.16 -15.34
CA LEU A 756 4.31 -21.41 -13.90
C LEU A 756 3.70 -22.79 -13.66
N ASN A 757 4.07 -23.44 -12.56
CA ASN A 757 3.57 -24.76 -12.19
C ASN A 757 3.02 -24.74 -10.76
N PHE A 758 1.83 -25.29 -10.56
CA PHE A 758 1.21 -25.50 -9.26
C PHE A 758 0.92 -26.98 -9.06
N THR A 759 1.45 -27.56 -7.98
CA THR A 759 1.23 -28.97 -7.66
C THR A 759 0.03 -29.09 -6.72
N HIS A 760 -1.01 -29.79 -7.16
CA HIS A 760 -2.23 -30.03 -6.38
C HIS A 760 -2.27 -31.47 -5.88
N LYS A 761 -2.67 -31.63 -4.61
CA LYS A 761 -3.01 -32.90 -3.98
C LYS A 761 -4.06 -32.65 -2.91
N GLU A 762 -5.11 -33.45 -2.92
CA GLU A 762 -6.25 -33.32 -2.02
C GLU A 762 -6.64 -34.68 -1.44
N ASP A 763 -7.06 -34.70 -0.18
CA ASP A 763 -7.66 -35.86 0.46
C ASP A 763 -8.86 -35.47 1.33
N LEU A 764 -9.92 -36.27 1.27
CA LEU A 764 -11.20 -35.93 1.89
C LEU A 764 -11.87 -37.15 2.52
N TYR A 765 -12.32 -36.99 3.77
CA TYR A 765 -13.11 -37.97 4.51
C TYR A 765 -14.56 -37.53 4.59
N VAL A 766 -15.46 -38.35 4.06
CA VAL A 766 -16.89 -38.03 4.02
C VAL A 766 -17.68 -39.07 4.81
N GLY A 767 -18.35 -38.62 5.87
CA GLY A 767 -19.36 -39.42 6.57
C GLY A 767 -20.74 -39.19 5.96
N LYS A 768 -21.51 -40.25 5.75
CA LYS A 768 -22.84 -40.18 5.11
C LYS A 768 -23.92 -40.77 6.01
N PHE A 769 -25.07 -40.12 6.04
CA PHE A 769 -26.30 -40.67 6.60
C PHE A 769 -27.41 -40.64 5.55
N GLY A 770 -27.89 -41.82 5.19
CA GLY A 770 -28.89 -41.98 4.14
C GLY A 770 -30.17 -42.65 4.65
N LEU A 771 -31.31 -42.20 4.12
CA LEU A 771 -32.60 -42.86 4.23
C LEU A 771 -33.11 -43.15 2.82
N TYR A 772 -33.45 -44.41 2.56
CA TYR A 772 -34.11 -44.83 1.32
C TYR A 772 -35.39 -45.59 1.67
N HIS A 773 -36.50 -45.24 1.05
CA HIS A 773 -37.79 -45.88 1.28
C HIS A 773 -38.45 -46.26 -0.04
N GLU A 774 -38.84 -47.53 -0.16
CA GLU A 774 -39.48 -48.09 -1.34
C GLU A 774 -40.90 -48.55 -1.05
N LEU A 775 -41.86 -48.05 -1.84
CA LEU A 775 -43.28 -48.38 -1.78
C LEU A 775 -43.79 -48.72 -3.19
N ASN A 776 -44.06 -50.01 -3.44
CA ASN A 776 -44.47 -50.54 -4.74
C ASN A 776 -43.46 -50.19 -5.85
N MET A 777 -43.86 -49.37 -6.82
CA MET A 777 -43.01 -48.91 -7.92
C MET A 777 -42.30 -47.58 -7.61
N PHE A 778 -42.57 -46.95 -6.47
CA PHE A 778 -42.01 -45.66 -6.11
C PHE A 778 -40.91 -45.84 -5.06
N TYR A 779 -39.89 -45.01 -5.14
CA TYR A 779 -38.96 -44.85 -4.04
C TYR A 779 -38.55 -43.39 -3.86
N PHE A 780 -38.17 -43.07 -2.63
CA PHE A 780 -37.59 -41.80 -2.25
C PHE A 780 -36.31 -42.05 -1.47
N SER A 781 -35.30 -41.21 -1.66
CA SER A 781 -34.16 -41.14 -0.75
C SER A 781 -33.77 -39.73 -0.39
N ALA A 782 -33.26 -39.60 0.83
CA ALA A 782 -32.61 -38.41 1.35
C ALA A 782 -31.27 -38.82 1.96
N GLU A 783 -30.22 -38.08 1.65
CA GLU A 783 -28.89 -38.29 2.21
C GLU A 783 -28.28 -36.94 2.60
N LEU A 784 -27.53 -36.96 3.70
CA LEU A 784 -26.73 -35.85 4.20
C LEU A 784 -25.31 -36.36 4.43
N ASP A 785 -24.33 -35.53 4.13
CA ASP A 785 -22.95 -35.83 4.44
C ASP A 785 -22.22 -34.74 5.26
N THR A 786 -21.00 -35.05 5.66
CA THR A 786 -20.15 -34.16 6.48
C THR A 786 -19.64 -32.93 5.73
N GLU A 787 -19.74 -32.90 4.41
CA GLU A 787 -19.45 -31.72 3.58
C GLU A 787 -20.66 -30.78 3.47
N GLY A 788 -21.77 -31.12 4.15
CA GLY A 788 -23.00 -30.33 4.15
C GLY A 788 -23.84 -30.51 2.89
N ARG A 789 -23.55 -31.54 2.08
CA ARG A 789 -24.32 -31.81 0.87
C ARG A 789 -25.62 -32.53 1.22
N GLU A 790 -26.72 -31.96 0.73
CA GLU A 790 -28.04 -32.55 0.86
C GLU A 790 -28.47 -33.15 -0.47
N ILE A 791 -28.80 -34.43 -0.45
CA ILE A 791 -29.14 -35.21 -1.63
C ILE A 791 -30.56 -35.69 -1.50
N TYR A 792 -31.41 -35.30 -2.44
CA TYR A 792 -32.80 -35.73 -2.50
C TYR A 792 -33.09 -36.42 -3.81
N GLN A 793 -33.77 -37.55 -3.77
CA GLN A 793 -34.09 -38.32 -4.96
C GLN A 793 -35.50 -38.89 -4.90
N LEU A 794 -36.18 -38.84 -6.04
CA LEU A 794 -37.45 -39.50 -6.27
C LEU A 794 -37.34 -40.35 -7.53
N GLY A 795 -37.80 -41.59 -7.48
CA GLY A 795 -37.75 -42.46 -8.66
C GLY A 795 -38.84 -43.51 -8.76
N PHE A 796 -38.89 -44.11 -9.94
CA PHE A 796 -39.87 -45.09 -10.36
C PHE A 796 -39.15 -46.35 -10.84
N ARG A 797 -39.45 -47.50 -10.24
CA ARG A 797 -39.00 -48.81 -10.74
C ARG A 797 -39.94 -49.31 -11.82
N LEU A 798 -39.39 -49.74 -12.94
CA LEU A 798 -40.13 -50.25 -14.10
C LEU A 798 -40.05 -51.77 -14.13
N GLY A 799 -41.20 -52.44 -14.00
CA GLY A 799 -41.30 -53.88 -14.22
C GLY A 799 -41.57 -54.16 -15.71
N PHE A 800 -40.63 -54.82 -16.39
CA PHE A 800 -40.81 -55.34 -17.75
C PHE A 800 -40.70 -56.87 -17.79
#